data_AF-A0A834TBR0-F1
#
_entry.id   AF-A0A834TBR0-F1
#
_cell.length_a   1.000
_cell.length_b   1.000
_cell.length_c   1.000
_cell.angle_alpha   90.00
_cell.angle_beta   90.00
_cell.angle_gamma   90.00
#
_symmetry.space_group_name_H-M   'P 1'
#
loop_
_entity.id
_entity.type
_entity.pdbx_description
1 polymer ?
#
loop_
_entity_poly.entity_id
_entity_poly.type
_entity_poly.pdbx_seq_one_letter_code
_entity_poly.pdbx_strand_id
1 'polypeptide(L)'
;MRDEEAAQRRKRLAIIGVSSFLLVAMTVAVTVGVTLNQDEAEETELPNDSNKSHISDSMKAVAAICRPTDYKEDCMQSLKSEAGNTTDPKELIKIVFNVTIRSVGESLKKTEEVHELEKDPRSKMALDTCMNLMSLSIGEFRKSVENMGSFDLTGVDVMLMNLKVWISGSITYQQTCLDGFQNTTTPAGQKMKEILKLTMQRSSNVLAIINDFANSLAELNISGFASSNSRRLLNINDDDGFPTRRLLATAKLKPHVVVAKDGSGKVRSINEALKLVPPKNLKPFIIYIKKGTYHENVRVFKNMSHVVMIGDGGDKTRITGNLNFIDGVNTYRTATVAIEGDFFVAIKMGFENSAGASKHQAVALRVQGDMAVFYKCSMDGYQDTLYAHAMRQFYRDCTISGTIDFVFGDAVSMFQNCTFVVRKPMKGQKCVVTAQGRKERHQPSGIVIQGGSIVASRELKEEKKNFPTYLARPWKTYSRTIFMNTYIDDIVVAEGYMPWAGDLGLDTCYYAEYKNEGPGSDKSKRAKWGGIKKNFTSQQADTYTPVKFFSGDKRRHRTRRDRDKESLKIRKKTKSHPKRRRRHHRSSDSYSSDSTSDYSSESSSDSERDTSHHSKRHKKNDRPKKNKEKDRSKSHQHKRRKHKVKEFLGRDKDDGVRRSAVSGKKVKAVMS
;
A
#
# COMPACT_ATOMS: atom_id res chain seq x y z
N MET A 1 24.28 34.81 -19.48
CA MET A 1 25.73 34.54 -19.61
C MET A 1 26.27 33.72 -18.44
N ARG A 2 26.80 34.31 -17.36
CA ARG A 2 27.66 33.58 -16.40
C ARG A 2 27.05 32.29 -15.78
N ASP A 3 25.76 32.30 -15.44
CA ASP A 3 25.06 31.11 -14.94
C ASP A 3 24.71 30.08 -16.03
N GLU A 4 24.49 30.53 -17.27
CA GLU A 4 24.27 29.65 -18.42
C GLU A 4 25.55 28.93 -18.82
N GLU A 5 26.69 29.63 -18.85
CA GLU A 5 28.02 29.03 -19.02
C GLU A 5 28.30 27.99 -17.92
N ALA A 6 27.95 28.31 -16.66
CA ALA A 6 28.08 27.38 -15.55
C ALA A 6 27.12 26.17 -15.65
N ALA A 7 25.96 26.30 -16.32
CA ALA A 7 25.04 25.19 -16.60
C ALA A 7 25.52 24.35 -17.80
N GLN A 8 26.03 24.98 -18.85
CA GLN A 8 26.54 24.33 -20.07
C GLN A 8 27.85 23.59 -19.79
N ARG A 9 28.74 24.16 -18.96
CA ARG A 9 29.94 23.48 -18.43
C ARG A 9 29.57 22.28 -17.55
N ARG A 10 28.51 22.38 -16.73
CA ARG A 10 27.97 21.23 -15.97
C ARG A 10 27.39 20.15 -16.88
N LYS A 11 26.66 20.50 -17.94
CA LYS A 11 26.20 19.54 -18.96
C LYS A 11 27.37 18.82 -19.65
N ARG A 12 28.40 19.56 -20.08
CA ARG A 12 29.61 18.97 -20.70
C ARG A 12 30.34 18.02 -19.74
N LEU A 13 30.53 18.40 -18.48
CA LEU A 13 31.15 17.55 -17.46
C LEU A 13 30.30 16.30 -17.14
N ALA A 14 28.97 16.40 -17.14
CA ALA A 14 28.08 15.24 -16.97
C ALA A 14 28.16 14.28 -18.16
N ILE A 15 28.20 14.79 -19.40
CA ILE A 15 28.38 13.96 -20.61
C ILE A 15 29.73 13.24 -20.55
N ILE A 16 30.83 13.94 -20.27
CA ILE A 16 32.16 13.34 -20.12
C ILE A 16 32.17 12.26 -19.03
N GLY A 17 31.57 12.53 -17.86
CA GLY A 17 31.47 11.57 -16.77
C GLY A 17 30.71 10.30 -17.15
N VAL A 18 29.61 10.42 -17.91
CA VAL A 18 28.84 9.25 -18.41
C VAL A 18 29.61 8.50 -19.50
N SER A 19 30.25 9.19 -20.45
CA SER A 19 31.06 8.54 -21.49
C SER A 19 32.28 7.80 -20.92
N SER A 20 32.99 8.40 -19.98
CA SER A 20 34.11 7.73 -19.27
C SER A 20 33.62 6.56 -18.42
N PHE A 21 32.45 6.68 -17.76
CA PHE A 21 31.86 5.57 -17.02
C PHE A 21 31.51 4.38 -17.94
N LEU A 22 30.90 4.63 -19.10
CA LEU A 22 30.56 3.60 -20.07
C LEU A 22 31.82 2.90 -20.65
N LEU A 23 32.89 3.65 -20.92
CA LEU A 23 34.16 3.08 -21.35
C LEU A 23 34.79 2.17 -20.28
N VAL A 24 34.80 2.59 -19.01
CA VAL A 24 35.31 1.76 -17.90
C VAL A 24 34.43 0.53 -17.65
N ALA A 25 33.10 0.67 -17.79
CA ALA A 25 32.19 -0.47 -17.72
C ALA A 25 32.44 -1.48 -18.85
N MET A 26 32.75 -1.03 -20.07
CA MET A 26 33.14 -1.91 -21.17
C MET A 26 34.49 -2.60 -20.93
N THR A 27 35.52 -1.90 -20.46
CA THR A 27 36.84 -2.54 -20.26
C THR A 27 36.82 -3.57 -19.14
N VAL A 28 36.07 -3.33 -18.05
CA VAL A 28 35.84 -4.33 -17.00
C VAL A 28 35.00 -5.50 -17.49
N ALA A 29 34.02 -5.28 -18.38
CA ALA A 29 33.26 -6.36 -19.00
C ALA A 29 34.14 -7.23 -19.93
N VAL A 30 35.11 -6.63 -20.62
CA VAL A 30 36.07 -7.36 -21.48
C VAL A 30 37.02 -8.22 -20.65
N THR A 31 37.58 -7.73 -19.54
CA THR A 31 38.49 -8.54 -18.73
C THR A 31 37.77 -9.67 -17.99
N VAL A 32 36.62 -9.39 -17.36
CA VAL A 32 35.85 -10.41 -16.62
C VAL A 32 35.18 -11.42 -17.56
N GLY A 33 34.77 -10.99 -18.76
CA GLY A 33 34.17 -11.86 -19.77
C GLY A 33 35.14 -12.84 -20.44
N VAL A 34 36.44 -12.62 -20.34
CA VAL A 34 37.46 -13.58 -20.80
C VAL A 34 37.79 -14.61 -19.71
N THR A 35 37.81 -14.21 -18.44
CA THR A 35 38.18 -15.11 -17.33
C THR A 35 37.07 -16.08 -16.89
N LEU A 36 35.80 -15.81 -17.20
CA LEU A 36 34.66 -16.67 -16.82
C LEU A 36 34.34 -17.79 -17.83
N ASN A 37 35.24 -18.04 -18.80
CA ASN A 37 35.10 -19.05 -19.86
C ASN A 37 36.21 -20.13 -19.81
N GLN A 38 36.91 -20.31 -18.68
CA GLN A 38 38.05 -21.26 -18.58
C GLN A 38 37.88 -22.39 -17.55
N ASP A 39 36.86 -22.37 -16.70
CA ASP A 39 36.54 -23.45 -15.76
C ASP A 39 35.20 -24.11 -16.16
N GLU A 40 35.10 -25.43 -15.98
CA GLU A 40 33.95 -26.30 -16.35
C GLU A 40 33.71 -26.54 -17.86
N ALA A 41 34.59 -27.30 -18.50
CA ALA A 41 34.25 -28.14 -19.67
C ALA A 41 35.08 -29.44 -19.66
N GLU A 42 34.40 -30.59 -19.68
CA GLU A 42 35.00 -31.94 -19.76
C GLU A 42 35.25 -32.32 -21.23
N GLU A 43 36.22 -33.20 -21.51
CA GLU A 43 36.70 -33.44 -22.87
C GLU A 43 35.65 -34.09 -23.79
N THR A 44 35.37 -33.47 -24.94
CA THR A 44 34.84 -34.18 -26.12
C THR A 44 35.25 -33.43 -27.39
N GLU A 45 36.05 -34.05 -28.25
CA GLU A 45 36.51 -33.42 -29.50
C GLU A 45 35.40 -33.37 -30.57
N LEU A 46 35.28 -32.24 -31.29
CA LEU A 46 34.98 -32.09 -32.73
C LEU A 46 34.93 -30.58 -33.08
N PRO A 47 35.07 -30.18 -34.37
CA PRO A 47 36.30 -29.59 -34.85
C PRO A 47 36.34 -28.06 -34.87
N ASN A 48 37.53 -27.50 -35.13
CA ASN A 48 37.74 -26.07 -35.41
C ASN A 48 36.84 -25.55 -36.54
N ASP A 49 35.96 -24.60 -36.24
CA ASP A 49 35.53 -23.56 -37.18
C ASP A 49 35.85 -22.17 -36.63
N SER A 50 36.42 -21.31 -37.47
CA SER A 50 37.08 -20.06 -37.08
C SER A 50 36.14 -18.85 -37.01
N ASN A 51 34.89 -19.07 -36.57
CA ASN A 51 33.84 -18.05 -36.52
C ASN A 51 33.63 -17.44 -35.11
N LYS A 52 34.59 -16.61 -34.65
CA LYS A 52 34.33 -15.65 -33.55
C LYS A 52 33.35 -14.56 -34.02
N SER A 53 32.07 -14.88 -34.00
CA SER A 53 31.02 -13.94 -34.41
C SER A 53 31.10 -12.63 -33.59
N HIS A 54 31.20 -11.50 -34.31
CA HIS A 54 31.23 -10.18 -33.69
C HIS A 54 29.83 -9.84 -33.14
N ILE A 55 29.57 -10.22 -31.88
CA ILE A 55 28.34 -9.84 -31.17
C ILE A 55 28.24 -8.31 -31.16
N SER A 56 27.21 -7.77 -31.81
CA SER A 56 26.92 -6.33 -31.88
C SER A 56 26.86 -5.72 -30.46
N ASP A 57 27.34 -4.49 -30.31
CA ASP A 57 27.25 -3.77 -29.03
C ASP A 57 25.81 -3.52 -28.59
N SER A 58 24.83 -3.46 -29.52
CA SER A 58 23.41 -3.46 -29.18
C SER A 58 22.97 -4.77 -28.50
N MET A 59 23.52 -5.92 -28.94
CA MET A 59 23.25 -7.21 -28.30
C MET A 59 23.93 -7.34 -26.93
N LYS A 60 25.12 -6.75 -26.74
CA LYS A 60 25.77 -6.65 -25.42
C LYS A 60 24.95 -5.78 -24.46
N ALA A 61 24.44 -4.64 -24.92
CA ALA A 61 23.58 -3.76 -24.12
C ALA A 61 22.25 -4.43 -23.72
N VAL A 62 21.61 -5.15 -24.66
CA VAL A 62 20.40 -5.95 -24.39
C VAL A 62 20.70 -7.08 -23.39
N ALA A 63 21.81 -7.81 -23.54
CA ALA A 63 22.22 -8.85 -22.60
C ALA A 63 22.48 -8.32 -21.18
N ALA A 64 23.11 -7.14 -21.06
CA ALA A 64 23.34 -6.49 -19.78
C ALA A 64 22.01 -6.14 -19.07
N ILE A 65 21.02 -5.63 -19.81
CA ILE A 65 19.70 -5.30 -19.25
C ILE A 65 18.89 -6.54 -18.88
N CYS A 66 18.98 -7.63 -19.64
CA CYS A 66 18.26 -8.86 -19.31
C CYS A 66 18.93 -9.70 -18.22
N ARG A 67 20.22 -9.49 -17.90
CA ARG A 67 20.98 -10.20 -16.85
C ARG A 67 20.26 -10.37 -15.49
N PRO A 68 19.65 -9.35 -14.87
CA PRO A 68 18.96 -9.47 -13.57
C PRO A 68 17.59 -10.14 -13.61
N THR A 69 17.06 -10.43 -14.80
CA THR A 69 15.70 -10.96 -14.99
C THR A 69 15.61 -12.47 -14.75
N ASP A 70 14.43 -12.94 -14.35
CA ASP A 70 14.14 -14.38 -14.22
C ASP A 70 13.79 -15.01 -15.58
N TYR A 71 13.10 -14.27 -16.46
CA TYR A 71 12.68 -14.75 -17.77
C TYR A 71 13.57 -14.17 -18.86
N LYS A 72 14.86 -14.50 -18.77
CA LYS A 72 15.94 -13.96 -19.63
C LYS A 72 15.63 -14.11 -21.12
N GLU A 73 15.20 -15.28 -21.57
CA GLU A 73 14.94 -15.51 -23.00
C GLU A 73 13.79 -14.66 -23.54
N ASP A 74 12.70 -14.49 -22.80
CA ASP A 74 11.61 -13.57 -23.19
C ASP A 74 12.08 -12.10 -23.18
N CYS A 75 12.92 -11.70 -22.23
CA CYS A 75 13.53 -10.38 -22.22
C CYS A 75 14.42 -10.15 -23.45
N MET A 76 15.32 -11.11 -23.75
CA MET A 76 16.24 -11.06 -24.88
C MET A 76 15.49 -11.05 -26.21
N GLN A 77 14.47 -11.90 -26.36
CA GLN A 77 13.63 -11.96 -27.56
C GLN A 77 12.85 -10.66 -27.75
N SER A 78 12.20 -10.16 -26.70
CA SER A 78 11.42 -8.91 -26.71
C SER A 78 12.25 -7.69 -27.11
N LEU A 79 13.49 -7.59 -26.60
CA LEU A 79 14.39 -6.50 -26.96
C LEU A 79 15.03 -6.67 -28.33
N LYS A 80 15.42 -7.90 -28.74
CA LYS A 80 15.96 -8.18 -30.08
C LYS A 80 15.02 -7.70 -31.20
N SER A 81 13.71 -7.84 -31.03
CA SER A 81 12.71 -7.41 -32.03
C SER A 81 12.50 -5.89 -32.12
N GLU A 82 12.85 -5.10 -31.11
CA GLU A 82 12.45 -3.68 -31.03
C GLU A 82 13.56 -2.68 -30.67
N ALA A 83 14.74 -3.14 -30.23
CA ALA A 83 15.89 -2.28 -29.93
C ALA A 83 16.64 -1.77 -31.17
N GLY A 84 16.63 -2.53 -32.26
CA GLY A 84 17.49 -2.28 -33.42
C GLY A 84 18.96 -2.16 -32.99
N ASN A 85 19.56 -0.99 -33.27
CA ASN A 85 20.96 -0.71 -32.97
C ASN A 85 21.18 0.16 -31.72
N THR A 86 20.15 0.44 -30.91
CA THR A 86 20.36 1.30 -29.73
C THR A 86 21.14 0.60 -28.62
N THR A 87 22.03 1.36 -27.97
CA THR A 87 22.80 0.96 -26.78
C THR A 87 22.44 1.80 -25.55
N ASP A 88 21.57 2.81 -25.67
CA ASP A 88 21.15 3.66 -24.55
C ASP A 88 20.24 2.88 -23.58
N PRO A 89 20.65 2.67 -22.31
CA PRO A 89 19.82 1.98 -21.33
C PRO A 89 18.46 2.65 -21.09
N LYS A 90 18.34 3.98 -21.25
CA LYS A 90 17.08 4.69 -21.06
C LYS A 90 16.05 4.31 -22.12
N GLU A 91 16.47 4.26 -23.38
CA GLU A 91 15.59 3.89 -24.50
C GLU A 91 15.31 2.38 -24.50
N LEU A 92 16.31 1.54 -24.17
CA LEU A 92 16.09 0.10 -23.98
C LEU A 92 15.06 -0.18 -22.87
N ILE A 93 15.16 0.48 -21.71
CA ILE A 93 14.16 0.36 -20.63
C ILE A 93 12.77 0.78 -21.13
N LYS A 94 12.62 1.94 -21.80
CA LYS A 94 11.34 2.36 -22.40
C LYS A 94 10.76 1.31 -23.35
N ILE A 95 11.59 0.64 -24.14
CA ILE A 95 11.15 -0.44 -25.04
C ILE A 95 10.59 -1.61 -24.23
N VAL A 96 11.26 -2.09 -23.18
CA VAL A 96 10.70 -3.16 -22.32
C VAL A 96 9.34 -2.78 -21.73
N PHE A 97 9.17 -1.53 -21.27
CA PHE A 97 7.86 -1.02 -20.83
C PHE A 97 6.82 -1.03 -21.96
N ASN A 98 7.16 -0.58 -23.16
CA ASN A 98 6.24 -0.53 -24.30
C ASN A 98 5.82 -1.93 -24.78
N VAL A 99 6.76 -2.88 -24.85
CA VAL A 99 6.47 -4.31 -25.12
C VAL A 99 5.53 -4.88 -24.06
N THR A 100 5.76 -4.56 -22.79
CA THR A 100 4.92 -5.01 -21.68
C THR A 100 3.51 -4.42 -21.78
N ILE A 101 3.38 -3.11 -22.04
CA ILE A 101 2.09 -2.43 -22.28
C ILE A 101 1.32 -3.10 -23.43
N ARG A 102 2.00 -3.46 -24.52
CA ARG A 102 1.38 -4.17 -25.65
C ARG A 102 0.87 -5.55 -25.22
N SER A 103 1.68 -6.32 -24.49
CA SER A 103 1.31 -7.64 -23.94
C SER A 103 0.08 -7.56 -23.04
N VAL A 104 -0.01 -6.58 -22.13
CA VAL A 104 -1.21 -6.38 -21.30
C VAL A 104 -2.44 -6.08 -22.17
N GLY A 105 -2.28 -5.28 -23.23
CA GLY A 105 -3.35 -4.95 -24.18
C GLY A 105 -3.82 -6.14 -25.03
N GLU A 106 -2.91 -7.04 -25.41
CA GLU A 106 -3.23 -8.30 -26.08
C GLU A 106 -3.95 -9.29 -25.14
N SER A 107 -3.48 -9.40 -23.89
CA SER A 107 -4.17 -10.20 -22.86
C SER A 107 -5.56 -9.65 -22.56
N LEU A 108 -5.77 -8.33 -22.58
CA LEU A 108 -7.08 -7.71 -22.38
C LEU A 108 -8.08 -8.14 -23.48
N LYS A 109 -7.70 -8.08 -24.76
CA LYS A 109 -8.55 -8.56 -25.87
C LYS A 109 -8.94 -10.04 -25.72
N LYS A 110 -7.97 -10.88 -25.37
CA LYS A 110 -8.21 -12.32 -25.09
C LYS A 110 -9.10 -12.54 -23.85
N THR A 111 -9.15 -11.58 -22.92
CA THR A 111 -10.07 -11.60 -21.78
C THR A 111 -11.50 -11.25 -22.23
N GLU A 112 -11.65 -10.30 -23.14
CA GLU A 112 -12.92 -9.90 -23.75
C GLU A 112 -13.55 -11.09 -24.52
N GLU A 113 -12.76 -11.79 -25.35
CA GLU A 113 -13.15 -13.05 -26.03
C GLU A 113 -13.66 -14.15 -25.07
N VAL A 114 -13.04 -14.28 -23.89
CA VAL A 114 -13.48 -15.25 -22.87
C VAL A 114 -14.74 -14.77 -22.15
N HIS A 115 -14.87 -13.46 -21.92
CA HIS A 115 -16.02 -12.84 -21.28
C HIS A 115 -17.31 -12.94 -22.11
N GLU A 116 -17.23 -12.89 -23.43
CA GLU A 116 -18.39 -13.09 -24.31
C GLU A 116 -18.90 -14.54 -24.28
N LEU A 117 -18.00 -15.51 -24.17
CA LEU A 117 -18.33 -16.94 -24.16
C LEU A 117 -18.74 -17.47 -22.77
N GLU A 118 -18.30 -16.83 -21.68
CA GLU A 118 -18.59 -17.26 -20.31
C GLU A 118 -20.04 -16.98 -19.88
N LYS A 119 -20.65 -18.00 -19.28
CA LYS A 119 -22.05 -18.06 -18.85
C LYS A 119 -22.19 -18.12 -17.33
N ASP A 120 -21.19 -18.62 -16.60
CA ASP A 120 -21.23 -18.62 -15.14
C ASP A 120 -21.15 -17.19 -14.58
N PRO A 121 -22.10 -16.74 -13.74
CA PRO A 121 -22.10 -15.37 -13.21
C PRO A 121 -20.84 -15.02 -12.39
N ARG A 122 -20.23 -15.99 -11.71
CA ARG A 122 -19.07 -15.76 -10.83
C ARG A 122 -17.78 -15.63 -11.63
N SER A 123 -17.58 -16.46 -12.65
CA SER A 123 -16.47 -16.35 -13.60
C SER A 123 -16.62 -15.14 -14.51
N LYS A 124 -17.85 -14.77 -14.92
CA LYS A 124 -18.10 -13.50 -15.62
C LYS A 124 -17.75 -12.29 -14.76
N MET A 125 -18.12 -12.30 -13.48
CA MET A 125 -17.73 -11.27 -12.50
C MET A 125 -16.20 -11.22 -12.26
N ALA A 126 -15.50 -12.35 -12.36
CA ALA A 126 -14.04 -12.42 -12.32
C ALA A 126 -13.41 -11.82 -13.59
N LEU A 127 -13.96 -12.11 -14.77
CA LEU A 127 -13.51 -11.57 -16.07
C LEU A 127 -13.68 -10.05 -16.15
N ASP A 128 -14.85 -9.49 -15.78
CA ASP A 128 -15.03 -8.04 -15.62
C ASP A 128 -13.93 -7.42 -14.74
N THR A 129 -13.64 -8.08 -13.62
CA THR A 129 -12.69 -7.61 -12.62
C THR A 129 -11.28 -7.66 -13.18
N CYS A 130 -10.95 -8.70 -13.94
CA CYS A 130 -9.71 -8.81 -14.70
C CYS A 130 -9.56 -7.68 -15.72
N MET A 131 -10.58 -7.41 -16.54
CA MET A 131 -10.55 -6.33 -17.53
C MET A 131 -10.29 -4.95 -16.89
N ASN A 132 -10.95 -4.68 -15.75
CA ASN A 132 -10.70 -3.46 -14.96
C ASN A 132 -9.24 -3.39 -14.44
N LEU A 133 -8.74 -4.49 -13.89
CA LEU A 133 -7.38 -4.60 -13.35
C LEU A 133 -6.29 -4.50 -14.44
N MET A 134 -6.51 -5.05 -15.64
CA MET A 134 -5.60 -4.93 -16.77
C MET A 134 -5.55 -3.49 -17.30
N SER A 135 -6.71 -2.82 -17.39
CA SER A 135 -6.80 -1.41 -17.75
C SER A 135 -6.03 -0.52 -16.75
N LEU A 136 -6.15 -0.79 -15.44
CA LEU A 136 -5.36 -0.12 -14.41
C LEU A 136 -3.85 -0.42 -14.54
N SER A 137 -3.46 -1.67 -14.83
CA SER A 137 -2.06 -2.06 -15.04
C SER A 137 -1.41 -1.31 -16.21
N ILE A 138 -2.11 -1.19 -17.35
CA ILE A 138 -1.68 -0.35 -18.49
C ILE A 138 -1.50 1.12 -18.06
N GLY A 139 -2.37 1.63 -17.19
CA GLY A 139 -2.27 2.98 -16.63
C GLY A 139 -0.99 3.21 -15.82
N GLU A 140 -0.66 2.30 -14.90
CA GLU A 140 0.53 2.43 -14.05
C GLU A 140 1.84 2.21 -14.84
N PHE A 141 1.83 1.37 -15.88
CA PHE A 141 2.97 1.26 -16.81
C PHE A 141 3.17 2.54 -17.66
N ARG A 142 2.09 3.16 -18.17
CA ARG A 142 2.18 4.44 -18.89
C ARG A 142 2.69 5.58 -18.01
N LYS A 143 2.14 5.72 -16.80
CA LYS A 143 2.60 6.63 -15.74
C LYS A 143 4.09 6.46 -15.44
N SER A 144 4.59 5.22 -15.47
CA SER A 144 6.00 4.90 -15.30
C SER A 144 6.86 5.40 -16.48
N VAL A 145 6.43 5.19 -17.73
CA VAL A 145 7.12 5.70 -18.93
C VAL A 145 7.14 7.23 -18.98
N GLU A 146 6.01 7.88 -18.69
CA GLU A 146 5.90 9.36 -18.61
C GLU A 146 6.89 9.93 -17.59
N ASN A 147 6.93 9.35 -16.39
CA ASN A 147 7.84 9.73 -15.31
C ASN A 147 9.33 9.49 -15.64
N MET A 148 9.66 8.57 -16.56
CA MET A 148 11.03 8.41 -17.10
C MET A 148 11.41 9.44 -18.17
N GLY A 149 10.45 10.18 -18.72
CA GLY A 149 10.73 11.31 -19.61
C GLY A 149 11.51 12.41 -18.87
N SER A 150 10.93 12.89 -17.76
CA SER A 150 11.45 13.93 -16.87
C SER A 150 12.60 13.44 -15.98
N PHE A 151 13.76 13.20 -16.57
CA PHE A 151 14.96 12.73 -15.87
C PHE A 151 15.71 13.88 -15.19
N ASP A 152 15.10 14.46 -14.15
CA ASP A 152 15.82 15.34 -13.21
C ASP A 152 16.75 14.48 -12.35
N LEU A 153 18.01 14.89 -12.22
CA LEU A 153 19.02 14.18 -11.42
C LEU A 153 18.86 14.45 -9.92
N THR A 154 17.96 15.34 -9.52
CA THR A 154 17.54 15.56 -8.13
C THR A 154 16.31 14.71 -7.80
N GLY A 155 16.48 13.72 -6.90
CA GLY A 155 15.39 12.85 -6.45
C GLY A 155 15.23 11.52 -7.19
N VAL A 156 16.27 11.06 -7.92
CA VAL A 156 16.27 9.78 -8.66
C VAL A 156 15.97 8.58 -7.74
N ASP A 157 16.30 8.66 -6.44
CA ASP A 157 15.92 7.69 -5.43
C ASP A 157 14.40 7.55 -5.27
N VAL A 158 13.69 8.68 -5.19
CA VAL A 158 12.22 8.72 -5.11
C VAL A 158 11.60 8.30 -6.43
N MET A 159 12.19 8.72 -7.55
CA MET A 159 11.77 8.34 -8.90
C MET A 159 11.81 6.82 -9.09
N LEU A 160 12.91 6.16 -8.72
CA LEU A 160 13.07 4.72 -8.82
C LEU A 160 12.14 3.98 -7.84
N MET A 161 11.95 4.50 -6.63
CA MET A 161 10.96 3.94 -5.70
C MET A 161 9.53 4.04 -6.24
N ASN A 162 9.16 5.17 -6.86
CA ASN A 162 7.86 5.32 -7.53
C ASN A 162 7.67 4.27 -8.63
N LEU A 163 8.66 4.08 -9.50
CA LEU A 163 8.63 3.06 -10.56
C LEU A 163 8.45 1.65 -9.97
N LYS A 164 9.27 1.25 -8.97
CA LYS A 164 9.14 -0.05 -8.29
C LYS A 164 7.74 -0.26 -7.68
N VAL A 165 7.14 0.79 -7.10
CA VAL A 165 5.78 0.73 -6.53
C VAL A 165 4.71 0.56 -7.63
N TRP A 166 4.77 1.32 -8.72
CA TRP A 166 3.77 1.28 -9.78
C TRP A 166 3.83 -0.01 -10.59
N ILE A 167 5.03 -0.52 -10.90
CA ILE A 167 5.22 -1.85 -11.53
C ILE A 167 4.73 -2.96 -10.59
N SER A 168 5.05 -2.88 -9.30
CA SER A 168 4.54 -3.84 -8.30
C SER A 168 3.02 -3.85 -8.27
N GLY A 169 2.36 -2.69 -8.33
CA GLY A 169 0.90 -2.60 -8.43
C GLY A 169 0.34 -3.27 -9.68
N SER A 170 1.01 -3.13 -10.84
CA SER A 170 0.65 -3.87 -12.06
C SER A 170 0.72 -5.39 -11.87
N ILE A 171 1.78 -5.91 -11.24
CA ILE A 171 1.93 -7.35 -10.94
C ILE A 171 0.84 -7.81 -9.95
N THR A 172 0.56 -7.02 -8.91
CA THR A 172 -0.55 -7.28 -7.99
C THR A 172 -1.88 -7.36 -8.76
N TYR A 173 -2.20 -6.39 -9.63
CA TYR A 173 -3.43 -6.39 -10.42
C TYR A 173 -3.56 -7.64 -11.32
N GLN A 174 -2.47 -8.08 -11.94
CA GLN A 174 -2.43 -9.30 -12.75
C GLN A 174 -2.63 -10.57 -11.90
N GLN A 175 -2.04 -10.64 -10.69
CA GLN A 175 -2.29 -11.74 -9.78
C GLN A 175 -3.72 -11.73 -9.24
N THR A 176 -4.29 -10.56 -8.95
CA THR A 176 -5.68 -10.42 -8.45
C THR A 176 -6.72 -10.80 -9.50
N CYS A 177 -6.43 -10.62 -10.80
CA CYS A 177 -7.25 -11.22 -11.86
C CYS A 177 -7.32 -12.74 -11.72
N LEU A 178 -6.17 -13.42 -11.63
CA LEU A 178 -6.11 -14.89 -11.48
C LEU A 178 -6.76 -15.36 -10.18
N ASP A 179 -6.59 -14.60 -9.08
CA ASP A 179 -7.21 -14.91 -7.79
C ASP A 179 -8.73 -14.79 -7.81
N GLY A 180 -9.29 -13.99 -8.73
CA GLY A 180 -10.74 -13.91 -8.97
C GLY A 180 -11.39 -15.21 -9.45
N PHE A 181 -10.61 -16.17 -9.97
CA PHE A 181 -11.08 -17.49 -10.41
C PHE A 181 -10.87 -18.60 -9.37
N GLN A 182 -10.29 -18.31 -8.20
CA GLN A 182 -10.18 -19.29 -7.13
C GLN A 182 -11.57 -19.77 -6.70
N ASN A 183 -11.74 -21.09 -6.60
CA ASN A 183 -13.01 -21.77 -6.31
C ASN A 183 -14.11 -21.56 -7.38
N THR A 184 -13.75 -21.16 -8.61
CA THR A 184 -14.64 -21.32 -9.79
C THR A 184 -14.47 -22.71 -10.39
N THR A 185 -15.56 -23.27 -10.94
CA THR A 185 -15.58 -24.60 -11.59
C THR A 185 -15.33 -24.56 -13.09
N THR A 186 -15.28 -23.36 -13.68
CA THR A 186 -15.17 -23.12 -15.12
C THR A 186 -13.73 -23.20 -15.64
N PRO A 187 -13.48 -23.68 -16.88
CA PRO A 187 -12.18 -23.62 -17.53
C PRO A 187 -11.58 -22.20 -17.69
N ALA A 188 -12.40 -21.14 -17.56
CA ALA A 188 -11.97 -19.74 -17.68
C ALA A 188 -10.77 -19.40 -16.79
N GLY A 189 -10.67 -19.93 -15.57
CA GLY A 189 -9.53 -19.68 -14.68
C GLY A 189 -8.20 -20.20 -15.22
N GLN A 190 -8.20 -21.38 -15.87
CA GLN A 190 -7.01 -21.94 -16.50
C GLN A 190 -6.68 -21.22 -17.82
N LYS A 191 -7.68 -20.91 -18.65
CA LYS A 191 -7.47 -20.10 -19.88
C LYS A 191 -6.93 -18.70 -19.54
N MET A 192 -7.40 -18.07 -18.46
CA MET A 192 -6.87 -16.78 -17.99
C MET A 192 -5.45 -16.85 -17.44
N LYS A 193 -5.08 -17.95 -16.76
CA LYS A 193 -3.70 -18.24 -16.34
C LYS A 193 -2.76 -18.41 -17.53
N GLU A 194 -3.22 -18.99 -18.64
CA GLU A 194 -2.48 -19.07 -19.90
C GLU A 194 -2.36 -17.71 -20.59
N ILE A 195 -3.46 -16.96 -20.73
CA ILE A 195 -3.51 -15.61 -21.32
C ILE A 195 -2.56 -14.64 -20.61
N LEU A 196 -2.52 -14.67 -19.26
CA LEU A 196 -1.69 -13.76 -18.48
C LEU A 196 -0.25 -14.22 -18.27
N LYS A 197 0.09 -15.50 -18.57
CA LYS A 197 1.43 -16.07 -18.30
C LYS A 197 2.56 -15.17 -18.82
N LEU A 198 2.53 -14.85 -20.12
CA LEU A 198 3.55 -14.02 -20.77
C LEU A 198 3.58 -12.58 -20.23
N THR A 199 2.40 -12.01 -19.99
CA THR A 199 2.25 -10.64 -19.46
C THR A 199 2.80 -10.51 -18.04
N MET A 200 2.63 -11.53 -17.18
CA MET A 200 3.26 -11.57 -15.86
C MET A 200 4.78 -11.72 -15.95
N GLN A 201 5.28 -12.59 -16.84
CA GLN A 201 6.73 -12.75 -17.06
C GLN A 201 7.39 -11.43 -17.48
N ARG A 202 6.78 -10.71 -18.43
CA ARG A 202 7.25 -9.38 -18.88
C ARG A 202 7.19 -8.32 -17.78
N SER A 203 6.12 -8.33 -16.99
CA SER A 203 5.98 -7.43 -15.83
C SER A 203 7.05 -7.67 -14.76
N SER A 204 7.37 -8.94 -14.47
CA SER A 204 8.48 -9.34 -13.60
C SER A 204 9.84 -8.91 -14.16
N ASN A 205 10.06 -9.05 -15.48
CA ASN A 205 11.28 -8.59 -16.15
C ASN A 205 11.46 -7.07 -16.00
N VAL A 206 10.43 -6.26 -16.24
CA VAL A 206 10.44 -4.80 -16.01
C VAL A 206 10.81 -4.46 -14.56
N LEU A 207 10.23 -5.16 -13.58
CA LEU A 207 10.52 -4.93 -12.17
C LEU A 207 11.95 -5.30 -11.80
N ALA A 208 12.49 -6.41 -12.32
CA ALA A 208 13.85 -6.84 -12.09
C ALA A 208 14.88 -5.83 -12.65
N ILE A 209 14.65 -5.33 -13.87
CA ILE A 209 15.50 -4.31 -14.53
C ILE A 209 15.54 -3.01 -13.71
N ILE A 210 14.37 -2.50 -13.32
CA ILE A 210 14.28 -1.27 -12.48
C ILE A 210 14.80 -1.53 -11.05
N ASN A 211 14.77 -2.78 -10.58
CA ASN A 211 15.39 -3.12 -9.30
C ASN A 211 16.92 -3.06 -9.37
N ASP A 212 17.51 -3.67 -10.39
CA ASP A 212 18.95 -3.76 -10.60
C ASP A 212 19.58 -2.39 -10.87
N PHE A 213 19.03 -1.63 -11.82
CA PHE A 213 19.48 -0.26 -12.15
C PHE A 213 19.51 0.66 -10.91
N ALA A 214 18.56 0.49 -9.99
CA ALA A 214 18.52 1.23 -8.74
C ALA A 214 19.57 0.77 -7.71
N ASN A 215 20.00 -0.49 -7.76
CA ASN A 215 21.09 -1.01 -6.93
C ASN A 215 22.44 -0.51 -7.46
N SER A 216 22.70 -0.61 -8.77
CA SER A 216 23.93 -0.12 -9.39
C SER A 216 24.14 1.37 -9.12
N LEU A 217 23.08 2.19 -9.25
CA LEU A 217 23.15 3.62 -8.93
C LEU A 217 23.48 3.88 -7.44
N ALA A 218 23.07 2.99 -6.55
CA ALA A 218 23.39 3.08 -5.12
C ALA A 218 24.80 2.54 -4.78
N GLU A 219 25.39 1.69 -5.61
CA GLU A 219 26.76 1.19 -5.46
C GLU A 219 27.80 2.19 -5.98
N LEU A 220 27.51 2.83 -7.12
CA LEU A 220 28.40 3.80 -7.80
C LEU A 220 28.72 5.07 -6.98
N ASN A 221 28.05 5.29 -5.84
CA ASN A 221 28.44 6.23 -4.78
C ASN A 221 28.72 7.68 -5.24
N ILE A 222 28.13 8.11 -6.36
CA ILE A 222 28.58 9.24 -7.20
C ILE A 222 28.82 10.52 -6.38
N SER A 223 30.10 10.76 -6.04
CA SER A 223 30.57 11.65 -4.97
C SER A 223 30.31 13.15 -5.18
N GLY A 224 29.73 13.53 -6.33
CA GLY A 224 29.35 14.91 -6.68
C GLY A 224 27.84 15.15 -6.86
N PHE A 225 27.00 14.12 -6.76
CA PHE A 225 25.55 14.23 -7.01
C PHE A 225 24.68 14.22 -5.74
N ALA A 226 25.21 13.77 -4.60
CA ALA A 226 24.55 13.93 -3.30
C ALA A 226 24.86 15.32 -2.70
N SER A 227 23.83 16.17 -2.60
CA SER A 227 23.86 17.52 -2.02
C SER A 227 24.58 18.61 -2.84
N SER A 228 23.83 19.21 -3.76
CA SER A 228 23.88 20.68 -3.85
C SER A 228 23.49 21.23 -2.47
N ASN A 229 24.43 21.84 -1.77
CA ASN A 229 24.26 22.39 -0.41
C ASN A 229 23.41 23.67 -0.39
N SER A 230 22.26 23.65 -1.07
CA SER A 230 21.23 24.67 -0.92
C SER A 230 20.75 24.66 0.53
N ARG A 231 21.14 25.68 1.29
CA ARG A 231 20.71 25.90 2.68
C ARG A 231 19.28 26.43 2.76
N ARG A 232 18.37 25.85 1.96
CA ARG A 232 17.13 25.37 2.56
C ARG A 232 17.52 24.18 3.47
N LEU A 233 17.56 24.29 4.79
CA LEU A 233 16.50 24.91 5.58
C LEU A 233 15.18 24.82 4.81
N LEU A 234 14.70 23.58 4.69
CA LEU A 234 13.27 23.37 4.81
C LEU A 234 12.87 23.97 6.15
N ASN A 235 12.55 25.26 6.06
CA ASN A 235 11.55 25.88 6.89
C ASN A 235 10.36 24.93 6.80
N ILE A 236 10.09 24.26 7.91
CA ILE A 236 8.82 23.62 8.19
C ILE A 236 8.12 24.67 9.07
N ASN A 237 7.27 25.60 8.61
CA ASN A 237 6.65 25.87 7.29
C ASN A 237 6.20 24.66 6.46
N ASP A 238 5.58 23.68 7.12
CA ASP A 238 4.18 23.29 6.91
C ASP A 238 3.59 23.04 5.49
N ASP A 239 4.36 23.03 4.40
CA ASP A 239 3.88 22.77 3.03
C ASP A 239 4.10 21.30 2.60
N ASP A 240 5.32 20.93 2.18
CA ASP A 240 5.57 19.75 1.33
C ASP A 240 5.99 18.45 2.07
N GLY A 241 5.41 18.18 3.25
CA GLY A 241 5.89 17.10 4.13
C GLY A 241 4.79 16.25 4.77
N PHE A 242 4.27 15.25 4.03
CA PHE A 242 3.07 14.45 4.35
C PHE A 242 1.81 15.33 4.52
N PRO A 243 0.82 15.27 3.59
CA PRO A 243 -0.38 16.12 3.65
C PRO A 243 -1.07 16.10 5.02
N THR A 244 -1.06 14.93 5.67
CA THR A 244 -1.60 14.69 7.01
C THR A 244 -1.07 15.67 8.06
N ARG A 245 0.19 16.10 8.04
CA ARG A 245 0.68 17.03 9.08
C ARG A 245 0.00 18.39 8.98
N ARG A 246 -0.16 18.93 7.76
CA ARG A 246 -0.85 20.19 7.51
C ARG A 246 -2.36 20.07 7.75
N LEU A 247 -2.96 18.96 7.31
CA LEU A 247 -4.37 18.60 7.55
C LEU A 247 -4.72 18.43 9.03
N LEU A 248 -3.79 17.95 9.87
CA LEU A 248 -3.99 17.78 11.31
C LEU A 248 -3.60 19.02 12.14
N ALA A 249 -2.70 19.88 11.62
CA ALA A 249 -2.34 21.14 12.29
C ALA A 249 -3.37 22.27 12.08
N THR A 250 -4.23 22.18 11.07
CA THR A 250 -5.18 23.25 10.70
C THR A 250 -6.59 23.00 11.23
N ALA A 251 -6.86 23.46 12.46
CA ALA A 251 -8.12 23.25 13.19
C ALA A 251 -9.41 23.84 12.55
N LYS A 252 -9.34 24.44 11.35
CA LYS A 252 -10.47 25.05 10.63
C LYS A 252 -10.36 24.89 9.09
N LEU A 253 -10.12 23.67 8.60
CA LEU A 253 -10.29 23.39 7.18
C LEU A 253 -11.77 23.50 6.78
N LYS A 254 -12.09 24.39 5.85
CA LYS A 254 -13.46 24.56 5.32
C LYS A 254 -13.79 23.39 4.38
N PRO A 255 -14.85 22.60 4.65
CA PRO A 255 -15.27 21.53 3.75
C PRO A 255 -15.84 22.10 2.45
N HIS A 256 -15.61 21.40 1.34
CA HIS A 256 -16.19 21.68 0.02
C HIS A 256 -17.62 21.12 -0.06
N VAL A 257 -17.86 19.99 0.61
CA VAL A 257 -19.16 19.33 0.75
C VAL A 257 -19.34 18.89 2.20
N VAL A 258 -20.55 19.06 2.73
CA VAL A 258 -20.98 18.47 4.01
C VAL A 258 -22.04 17.41 3.72
N VAL A 259 -21.82 16.19 4.19
CA VAL A 259 -22.79 15.08 4.14
C VAL A 259 -23.46 14.96 5.49
N ALA A 260 -24.79 14.91 5.53
CA ALA A 260 -25.52 14.65 6.77
C ALA A 260 -26.89 14.02 6.51
N LYS A 261 -27.17 12.89 7.16
CA LYS A 261 -28.46 12.16 7.02
C LYS A 261 -29.66 12.96 7.54
N ASP A 262 -29.44 13.88 8.48
CA ASP A 262 -30.44 14.78 9.05
C ASP A 262 -30.86 15.94 8.11
N GLY A 263 -30.22 16.07 6.93
CA GLY A 263 -30.47 17.15 5.98
C GLY A 263 -29.80 18.49 6.33
N SER A 264 -28.99 18.56 7.39
CA SER A 264 -28.21 19.76 7.77
C SER A 264 -26.87 19.89 7.01
N GLY A 265 -26.69 19.08 5.97
CA GLY A 265 -25.57 19.10 5.02
C GLY A 265 -26.01 19.54 3.63
N LYS A 266 -25.07 19.63 2.69
CA LYS A 266 -25.36 19.92 1.28
C LYS A 266 -25.96 18.71 0.54
N VAL A 267 -25.65 17.50 1.00
CA VAL A 267 -26.05 16.22 0.41
C VAL A 267 -26.34 15.21 1.53
N ARG A 268 -27.12 14.16 1.23
CA ARG A 268 -27.53 13.15 2.22
C ARG A 268 -26.70 11.86 2.15
N SER A 269 -26.16 11.53 0.97
CA SER A 269 -25.30 10.36 0.75
C SER A 269 -23.84 10.74 0.45
N ILE A 270 -22.93 9.79 0.67
CA ILE A 270 -21.51 9.93 0.39
C ILE A 270 -21.26 9.81 -1.13
N ASN A 271 -22.02 8.96 -1.82
CA ASN A 271 -21.98 8.88 -3.28
C ASN A 271 -22.50 10.15 -3.98
N GLU A 272 -23.42 10.93 -3.38
CA GLU A 272 -23.74 12.30 -3.85
C GLU A 272 -22.53 13.24 -3.71
N ALA A 273 -21.79 13.16 -2.61
CA ALA A 273 -20.61 14.01 -2.38
C ALA A 273 -19.48 13.72 -3.37
N LEU A 274 -19.25 12.46 -3.72
CA LEU A 274 -18.22 12.05 -4.69
C LEU A 274 -18.52 12.54 -6.12
N LYS A 275 -19.80 12.68 -6.50
CA LYS A 275 -20.20 13.28 -7.79
C LYS A 275 -19.82 14.76 -7.91
N LEU A 276 -19.45 15.42 -6.81
CA LEU A 276 -19.01 16.82 -6.78
C LEU A 276 -17.47 16.98 -6.82
N VAL A 277 -16.71 15.88 -6.82
CA VAL A 277 -15.24 15.88 -6.93
C VAL A 277 -14.83 16.21 -8.38
N PRO A 278 -13.99 17.23 -8.64
CA PRO A 278 -13.52 17.51 -9.98
C PRO A 278 -12.67 16.36 -10.56
N PRO A 279 -12.79 16.02 -11.85
CA PRO A 279 -11.94 14.99 -12.46
C PRO A 279 -10.47 15.45 -12.53
N LYS A 280 -9.53 14.53 -12.29
CA LYS A 280 -8.07 14.79 -12.25
C LYS A 280 -7.68 15.89 -11.24
N ASN A 281 -8.42 15.99 -10.14
CA ASN A 281 -8.22 17.01 -9.12
C ASN A 281 -6.81 16.97 -8.47
N LEU A 282 -6.12 18.12 -8.46
CA LEU A 282 -4.75 18.29 -7.96
C LEU A 282 -4.66 18.99 -6.59
N LYS A 283 -5.79 19.22 -5.89
CA LYS A 283 -5.84 19.89 -4.58
C LYS A 283 -6.75 19.15 -3.61
N PRO A 284 -6.55 19.20 -2.28
CA PRO A 284 -7.42 18.49 -1.33
C PRO A 284 -8.91 18.86 -1.45
N PHE A 285 -9.75 17.94 -1.94
CA PHE A 285 -11.20 18.12 -1.99
C PHE A 285 -11.84 17.51 -0.74
N ILE A 286 -12.31 18.38 0.15
CA ILE A 286 -12.66 18.01 1.52
C ILE A 286 -14.16 17.75 1.65
N ILE A 287 -14.52 16.52 1.95
CA ILE A 287 -15.85 16.04 2.27
C ILE A 287 -15.92 15.83 3.79
N TYR A 288 -16.69 16.66 4.49
CA TYR A 288 -16.99 16.44 5.91
C TYR A 288 -18.29 15.64 6.02
N ILE A 289 -18.26 14.55 6.78
CA ILE A 289 -19.36 13.59 6.93
C ILE A 289 -19.77 13.62 8.40
N LYS A 290 -20.99 14.07 8.70
CA LYS A 290 -21.50 14.10 10.07
C LYS A 290 -21.81 12.70 10.58
N LYS A 291 -21.78 12.55 11.91
CA LYS A 291 -22.16 11.33 12.64
C LYS A 291 -23.41 10.64 12.07
N GLY A 292 -23.36 9.31 12.04
CA GLY A 292 -24.40 8.44 11.50
C GLY A 292 -23.82 7.21 10.81
N THR A 293 -24.67 6.22 10.60
CA THR A 293 -24.35 5.00 9.83
C THR A 293 -24.88 5.15 8.41
N TYR A 294 -24.00 5.08 7.43
CA TYR A 294 -24.28 5.24 6.00
C TYR A 294 -24.24 3.86 5.34
N HIS A 295 -25.41 3.35 4.94
CA HIS A 295 -25.55 2.06 4.26
C HIS A 295 -25.31 2.28 2.76
N GLU A 296 -24.05 2.32 2.37
CA GLU A 296 -23.60 2.63 1.02
C GLU A 296 -22.35 1.81 0.68
N ASN A 297 -22.32 1.16 -0.48
CA ASN A 297 -21.06 0.81 -1.11
C ASN A 297 -20.49 2.08 -1.77
N VAL A 298 -19.22 2.40 -1.54
CA VAL A 298 -18.58 3.66 -1.95
C VAL A 298 -17.30 3.38 -2.73
N ARG A 299 -17.15 3.96 -3.92
CA ARG A 299 -15.94 3.81 -4.76
C ARG A 299 -15.34 5.18 -5.12
N VAL A 300 -14.13 5.44 -4.62
CA VAL A 300 -13.33 6.62 -5.00
C VAL A 300 -12.44 6.21 -6.17
N PHE A 301 -12.95 6.42 -7.39
CA PHE A 301 -12.31 5.99 -8.63
C PHE A 301 -10.94 6.66 -8.88
N LYS A 302 -10.11 6.05 -9.74
CA LYS A 302 -8.74 6.50 -10.07
C LYS A 302 -8.65 7.97 -10.54
N ASN A 303 -9.71 8.52 -11.13
CA ASN A 303 -9.80 9.92 -11.57
C ASN A 303 -10.19 10.92 -10.46
N MET A 304 -10.54 10.45 -9.25
CA MET A 304 -10.90 11.23 -8.07
C MET A 304 -9.70 11.36 -7.11
N SER A 305 -8.61 11.94 -7.58
CA SER A 305 -7.40 12.18 -6.78
C SER A 305 -7.59 13.27 -5.71
N HIS A 306 -6.79 13.20 -4.64
CA HIS A 306 -6.78 14.15 -3.52
C HIS A 306 -8.13 14.32 -2.78
N VAL A 307 -9.00 13.30 -2.76
CA VAL A 307 -10.22 13.31 -1.95
C VAL A 307 -9.87 13.13 -0.47
N VAL A 308 -10.43 14.00 0.39
CA VAL A 308 -10.28 13.95 1.84
C VAL A 308 -11.65 13.73 2.49
N MET A 309 -11.84 12.62 3.18
CA MET A 309 -13.02 12.35 4.01
C MET A 309 -12.72 12.61 5.49
N ILE A 310 -13.55 13.40 6.16
CA ILE A 310 -13.41 13.72 7.59
C ILE A 310 -14.72 13.39 8.31
N GLY A 311 -14.66 12.56 9.34
CA GLY A 311 -15.81 12.22 10.20
C GLY A 311 -15.74 12.83 11.60
N ASP A 312 -16.83 12.68 12.36
CA ASP A 312 -16.90 13.11 13.77
C ASP A 312 -16.16 12.14 14.73
N GLY A 313 -15.89 10.91 14.28
CA GLY A 313 -15.24 9.82 15.03
C GLY A 313 -15.44 8.49 14.28
N GLY A 314 -14.46 7.59 14.32
CA GLY A 314 -14.57 6.29 13.65
C GLY A 314 -15.68 5.39 14.21
N ASP A 315 -15.98 5.57 15.51
CA ASP A 315 -17.15 5.04 16.22
C ASP A 315 -18.48 5.68 15.78
N LYS A 316 -18.45 6.97 15.40
CA LYS A 316 -19.63 7.83 15.18
C LYS A 316 -20.03 7.99 13.72
N THR A 317 -19.12 7.83 12.78
CA THR A 317 -19.30 8.16 11.36
C THR A 317 -18.88 6.96 10.52
N ARG A 318 -19.82 6.04 10.29
CA ARG A 318 -19.53 4.69 9.79
C ARG A 318 -20.16 4.45 8.42
N ILE A 319 -19.38 3.94 7.47
CA ILE A 319 -19.87 3.45 6.17
C ILE A 319 -19.97 1.93 6.29
N THR A 320 -21.14 1.36 6.01
CA THR A 320 -21.41 -0.07 6.18
C THR A 320 -22.06 -0.70 4.96
N GLY A 321 -21.70 -1.95 4.70
CA GLY A 321 -22.22 -2.84 3.67
C GLY A 321 -22.10 -4.29 4.14
N ASN A 322 -22.58 -5.24 3.33
CA ASN A 322 -22.63 -6.66 3.70
C ASN A 322 -22.36 -7.63 2.53
N LEU A 323 -21.79 -7.14 1.42
CA LEU A 323 -21.39 -7.97 0.29
C LEU A 323 -20.31 -8.97 0.74
N ASN A 324 -20.37 -10.21 0.28
CA ASN A 324 -19.53 -11.30 0.80
C ASN A 324 -19.39 -12.47 -0.19
N PHE A 325 -18.45 -13.37 0.10
CA PHE A 325 -18.11 -14.50 -0.78
C PHE A 325 -19.18 -15.60 -0.86
N ILE A 326 -19.87 -15.89 0.23
CA ILE A 326 -20.91 -16.94 0.25
C ILE A 326 -22.10 -16.55 -0.64
N ASP A 327 -22.50 -15.27 -0.62
CA ASP A 327 -23.60 -14.74 -1.43
C ASP A 327 -23.16 -14.40 -2.89
N GLY A 328 -22.16 -15.13 -3.41
CA GLY A 328 -21.77 -15.13 -4.82
C GLY A 328 -20.81 -14.02 -5.27
N VAL A 329 -20.42 -13.08 -4.40
CA VAL A 329 -19.56 -11.94 -4.78
C VAL A 329 -18.08 -12.29 -4.62
N ASN A 330 -17.26 -12.10 -5.66
CA ASN A 330 -15.81 -12.34 -5.56
C ASN A 330 -15.13 -11.29 -4.66
N THR A 331 -14.17 -11.71 -3.82
CA THR A 331 -13.58 -10.91 -2.72
C THR A 331 -13.18 -9.47 -3.09
N TYR A 332 -12.62 -9.23 -4.28
CA TYR A 332 -12.27 -7.88 -4.72
C TYR A 332 -13.47 -6.90 -4.79
N ARG A 333 -14.68 -7.43 -4.98
CA ARG A 333 -15.96 -6.70 -5.04
C ARG A 333 -16.77 -6.74 -3.74
N THR A 334 -16.36 -7.48 -2.72
CA THR A 334 -17.08 -7.49 -1.42
C THR A 334 -16.85 -6.22 -0.60
N ALA A 335 -15.92 -5.37 -1.03
CA ALA A 335 -15.57 -4.11 -0.38
C ALA A 335 -16.77 -3.15 -0.19
N THR A 336 -17.08 -2.83 1.07
CA THR A 336 -17.96 -1.69 1.40
C THR A 336 -17.38 -0.39 0.83
N VAL A 337 -16.09 -0.12 1.07
CA VAL A 337 -15.40 1.04 0.51
C VAL A 337 -14.19 0.64 -0.32
N ALA A 338 -14.09 1.16 -1.54
CA ALA A 338 -12.98 0.94 -2.47
C ALA A 338 -12.29 2.28 -2.81
N ILE A 339 -11.01 2.40 -2.45
CA ILE A 339 -10.18 3.59 -2.65
C ILE A 339 -9.16 3.35 -3.74
N GLU A 340 -9.34 4.00 -4.89
CA GLU A 340 -8.54 3.80 -6.10
C GLU A 340 -7.87 5.11 -6.58
N GLY A 341 -8.41 6.28 -6.19
CA GLY A 341 -7.79 7.59 -6.41
C GLY A 341 -6.52 7.81 -5.57
N ASP A 342 -5.47 8.30 -6.21
CA ASP A 342 -4.19 8.62 -5.56
C ASP A 342 -4.34 9.82 -4.59
N PHE A 343 -3.53 9.84 -3.53
CA PHE A 343 -3.51 10.84 -2.45
C PHE A 343 -4.82 10.96 -1.64
N PHE A 344 -5.60 9.88 -1.55
CA PHE A 344 -6.78 9.82 -0.68
C PHE A 344 -6.42 9.94 0.81
N VAL A 345 -7.23 10.68 1.58
CA VAL A 345 -7.08 10.79 3.03
C VAL A 345 -8.41 10.55 3.74
N ALA A 346 -8.44 9.67 4.74
CA ALA A 346 -9.54 9.55 5.68
C ALA A 346 -9.11 9.93 7.10
N ILE A 347 -9.92 10.72 7.78
CA ILE A 347 -9.73 11.15 9.17
C ILE A 347 -11.01 10.84 9.95
N LYS A 348 -10.92 10.12 11.08
CA LYS A 348 -12.06 9.83 11.96
C LYS A 348 -13.28 9.17 11.26
N MET A 349 -13.02 8.28 10.31
CA MET A 349 -14.05 7.51 9.59
C MET A 349 -14.07 6.05 10.04
N GLY A 350 -15.23 5.44 10.16
CA GLY A 350 -15.40 3.99 10.32
C GLY A 350 -15.78 3.33 9.00
N PHE A 351 -15.20 2.18 8.72
CA PHE A 351 -15.47 1.36 7.54
C PHE A 351 -15.86 -0.05 8.00
N GLU A 352 -17.02 -0.54 7.59
CA GLU A 352 -17.58 -1.80 8.08
C GLU A 352 -18.04 -2.73 6.96
N ASN A 353 -17.77 -4.04 7.14
CA ASN A 353 -18.56 -5.07 6.49
C ASN A 353 -19.28 -5.93 7.54
N SER A 354 -20.60 -5.87 7.53
CA SER A 354 -21.49 -6.45 8.54
C SER A 354 -22.00 -7.86 8.19
N ALA A 355 -21.44 -8.51 7.15
CA ALA A 355 -21.87 -9.84 6.71
C ALA A 355 -21.68 -10.95 7.77
N GLY A 356 -20.69 -10.82 8.66
CA GLY A 356 -20.43 -11.77 9.75
C GLY A 356 -19.57 -12.99 9.38
N ALA A 357 -19.10 -13.72 10.39
CA ALA A 357 -18.11 -14.80 10.22
C ALA A 357 -18.55 -15.94 9.28
N SER A 358 -19.85 -16.26 9.26
CA SER A 358 -20.44 -17.32 8.43
C SER A 358 -20.56 -16.98 6.94
N LYS A 359 -20.20 -15.75 6.56
CA LYS A 359 -20.21 -15.28 5.17
C LYS A 359 -18.81 -15.26 4.51
N HIS A 360 -17.79 -15.75 5.24
CA HIS A 360 -16.40 -15.82 4.79
C HIS A 360 -15.87 -14.45 4.34
N GLN A 361 -15.17 -14.35 3.19
CA GLN A 361 -14.48 -13.12 2.77
C GLN A 361 -15.45 -11.94 2.57
N ALA A 362 -15.33 -10.91 3.40
CA ALA A 362 -16.25 -9.78 3.42
C ALA A 362 -15.48 -8.49 3.75
N VAL A 363 -14.97 -7.81 2.71
CA VAL A 363 -14.04 -6.68 2.84
C VAL A 363 -14.80 -5.42 3.33
N ALA A 364 -14.30 -4.76 4.37
CA ALA A 364 -14.79 -3.46 4.83
C ALA A 364 -14.16 -2.31 4.03
N LEU A 365 -12.85 -2.39 3.79
CA LEU A 365 -12.08 -1.38 3.07
C LEU A 365 -11.06 -2.04 2.14
N ARG A 366 -11.11 -1.71 0.84
CA ARG A 366 -10.06 -2.00 -0.15
C ARG A 366 -9.35 -0.72 -0.55
N VAL A 367 -8.01 -0.75 -0.59
CA VAL A 367 -7.19 0.42 -0.95
C VAL A 367 -6.14 0.04 -2.00
N GLN A 368 -6.09 0.80 -3.10
CA GLN A 368 -5.11 0.68 -4.18
C GLN A 368 -4.70 2.04 -4.81
N GLY A 369 -5.21 3.16 -4.29
CA GLY A 369 -4.68 4.49 -4.58
C GLY A 369 -3.32 4.70 -3.92
N ASP A 370 -2.37 5.31 -4.63
CA ASP A 370 -1.02 5.56 -4.13
C ASP A 370 -0.99 6.73 -3.13
N MET A 371 -0.08 6.67 -2.16
CA MET A 371 0.05 7.63 -1.05
C MET A 371 -1.25 7.83 -0.22
N ALA A 372 -2.06 6.78 -0.05
CA ALA A 372 -3.29 6.84 0.74
C ALA A 372 -3.01 6.92 2.25
N VAL A 373 -3.78 7.72 3.00
CA VAL A 373 -3.60 7.91 4.45
C VAL A 373 -4.90 7.75 5.24
N PHE A 374 -4.82 7.05 6.37
CA PHE A 374 -5.93 6.85 7.31
C PHE A 374 -5.49 7.26 8.72
N TYR A 375 -6.26 8.14 9.37
CA TYR A 375 -5.93 8.66 10.70
C TYR A 375 -7.13 8.59 11.67
N LYS A 376 -6.97 7.86 12.78
CA LYS A 376 -8.04 7.64 13.78
C LYS A 376 -9.32 7.05 13.19
N CYS A 377 -9.16 6.17 12.21
CA CYS A 377 -10.25 5.44 11.56
C CYS A 377 -10.51 4.09 12.25
N SER A 378 -11.70 3.51 12.06
CA SER A 378 -11.95 2.08 12.33
C SER A 378 -12.15 1.29 11.03
N MET A 379 -11.72 0.03 11.03
CA MET A 379 -11.98 -0.94 9.96
C MET A 379 -12.50 -2.21 10.62
N ASP A 380 -13.79 -2.51 10.45
CA ASP A 380 -14.50 -3.52 11.22
C ASP A 380 -15.12 -4.59 10.31
N GLY A 381 -14.86 -5.86 10.62
CA GLY A 381 -15.40 -6.99 9.88
C GLY A 381 -15.09 -8.31 10.55
N TYR A 382 -14.96 -9.37 9.75
CA TYR A 382 -14.53 -10.70 10.21
C TYR A 382 -13.35 -11.17 9.34
N GLN A 383 -13.61 -12.04 8.36
CA GLN A 383 -12.60 -12.48 7.40
C GLN A 383 -12.36 -11.41 6.32
N ASP A 384 -11.10 -11.22 5.92
CA ASP A 384 -10.67 -10.31 4.85
C ASP A 384 -11.04 -8.81 5.10
N THR A 385 -11.11 -8.37 6.36
CA THR A 385 -11.64 -7.02 6.72
C THR A 385 -10.96 -5.85 5.98
N LEU A 386 -9.62 -5.79 5.97
CA LEU A 386 -8.86 -4.73 5.32
C LEU A 386 -8.00 -5.29 4.18
N TYR A 387 -8.42 -5.00 2.95
CA TYR A 387 -7.67 -5.32 1.74
C TYR A 387 -6.71 -4.17 1.40
N ALA A 388 -5.53 -4.19 2.01
CA ALA A 388 -4.38 -3.34 1.66
C ALA A 388 -3.79 -3.80 0.32
N HIS A 389 -4.59 -3.64 -0.75
CA HIS A 389 -4.43 -4.31 -2.03
C HIS A 389 -3.12 -3.95 -2.73
N ALA A 390 -2.88 -2.67 -3.05
CA ALA A 390 -1.70 -2.23 -3.80
C ALA A 390 -1.24 -0.80 -3.43
N MET A 391 -0.09 -0.37 -3.96
CA MET A 391 0.50 0.98 -3.79
C MET A 391 0.89 1.33 -2.34
N ARG A 392 1.26 2.59 -2.05
CA ARG A 392 1.70 3.03 -0.71
C ARG A 392 0.55 3.49 0.18
N GLN A 393 0.52 2.98 1.41
CA GLN A 393 -0.59 3.19 2.35
C GLN A 393 -0.09 3.41 3.78
N PHE A 394 -0.56 4.47 4.45
CA PHE A 394 -0.21 4.78 5.84
C PHE A 394 -1.44 4.85 6.74
N TYR A 395 -1.52 3.93 7.70
CA TYR A 395 -2.55 3.87 8.73
C TYR A 395 -1.96 4.30 10.07
N ARG A 396 -2.61 5.23 10.77
CA ARG A 396 -2.11 5.72 12.06
C ARG A 396 -3.20 6.00 13.09
N ASP A 397 -2.93 5.61 14.34
CA ASP A 397 -3.85 5.74 15.48
C ASP A 397 -5.22 5.07 15.18
N CYS A 398 -5.26 4.07 14.29
CA CYS A 398 -6.48 3.39 13.81
C CYS A 398 -6.76 2.09 14.60
N THR A 399 -8.02 1.64 14.56
CA THR A 399 -8.43 0.32 15.06
C THR A 399 -8.87 -0.57 13.91
N ILE A 400 -8.39 -1.81 13.86
CA ILE A 400 -8.78 -2.80 12.84
C ILE A 400 -9.29 -4.05 13.57
N SER A 401 -10.51 -4.49 13.32
CA SER A 401 -11.12 -5.66 13.98
C SER A 401 -11.56 -6.75 12.98
N GLY A 402 -11.16 -8.00 13.22
CA GLY A 402 -11.44 -9.13 12.33
C GLY A 402 -10.96 -10.48 12.85
N THR A 403 -10.98 -11.52 12.00
CA THR A 403 -10.70 -12.92 12.39
C THR A 403 -9.63 -13.60 11.53
N ILE A 404 -9.99 -13.96 10.30
CA ILE A 404 -9.11 -14.67 9.34
C ILE A 404 -8.55 -13.64 8.35
N ASP A 405 -7.24 -13.64 8.17
CA ASP A 405 -6.52 -12.84 7.17
C ASP A 405 -6.92 -11.35 7.16
N PHE A 406 -7.27 -10.79 8.33
CA PHE A 406 -8.08 -9.58 8.37
C PHE A 406 -7.33 -8.29 7.99
N VAL A 407 -6.01 -8.36 7.81
CA VAL A 407 -5.22 -7.41 7.03
C VAL A 407 -4.41 -8.16 5.96
N PHE A 408 -4.80 -8.03 4.70
CA PHE A 408 -4.21 -8.78 3.58
C PHE A 408 -3.99 -7.91 2.34
N GLY A 409 -3.22 -8.43 1.38
CA GLY A 409 -2.87 -7.74 0.14
C GLY A 409 -1.37 -7.53 -0.05
N ASP A 410 -1.03 -6.73 -1.06
CA ASP A 410 0.32 -6.57 -1.59
C ASP A 410 0.73 -5.09 -1.73
N ALA A 411 0.14 -4.22 -0.91
CA ALA A 411 0.58 -2.84 -0.75
C ALA A 411 1.96 -2.71 -0.09
N VAL A 412 2.59 -1.54 -0.27
CA VAL A 412 3.61 -1.02 0.64
C VAL A 412 2.84 -0.36 1.79
N SER A 413 2.52 -1.13 2.83
CA SER A 413 1.58 -0.73 3.87
C SER A 413 2.22 -0.63 5.26
N MET A 414 1.93 0.46 5.96
CA MET A 414 2.49 0.79 7.27
C MET A 414 1.36 1.12 8.25
N PHE A 415 1.36 0.45 9.38
CA PHE A 415 0.40 0.61 10.48
C PHE A 415 1.16 1.11 11.70
N GLN A 416 1.09 2.42 11.97
CA GLN A 416 1.80 3.04 13.08
C GLN A 416 0.85 3.33 14.24
N ASN A 417 1.15 2.80 15.43
CA ASN A 417 0.34 3.00 16.64
C ASN A 417 -1.14 2.59 16.45
N CYS A 418 -1.38 1.49 15.74
CA CYS A 418 -2.72 0.95 15.50
C CYS A 418 -3.07 -0.18 16.48
N THR A 419 -4.36 -0.40 16.73
CA THR A 419 -4.86 -1.50 17.56
C THR A 419 -5.52 -2.56 16.68
N PHE A 420 -5.02 -3.79 16.73
CA PHE A 420 -5.51 -4.94 15.99
C PHE A 420 -6.33 -5.80 16.95
N VAL A 421 -7.65 -5.79 16.79
CA VAL A 421 -8.60 -6.48 17.67
C VAL A 421 -9.03 -7.79 17.04
N VAL A 422 -8.46 -8.89 17.51
CA VAL A 422 -8.79 -10.23 17.05
C VAL A 422 -10.14 -10.63 17.65
N ARG A 423 -11.15 -10.79 16.80
CA ARG A 423 -12.53 -11.12 17.19
C ARG A 423 -12.68 -12.62 17.41
N LYS A 424 -13.73 -13.03 18.13
CA LYS A 424 -14.14 -14.44 18.21
C LYS A 424 -14.58 -14.95 16.82
N PRO A 425 -13.98 -16.03 16.28
CA PRO A 425 -14.37 -16.61 14.99
C PRO A 425 -15.43 -17.71 15.17
N MET A 426 -15.76 -18.46 14.12
CA MET A 426 -16.60 -19.65 14.25
C MET A 426 -15.83 -20.81 14.90
N LYS A 427 -16.55 -21.75 15.52
CA LYS A 427 -15.96 -22.99 16.10
C LYS A 427 -15.11 -23.72 15.05
N GLY A 428 -13.86 -24.02 15.41
CA GLY A 428 -12.90 -24.71 14.53
C GLY A 428 -12.09 -23.81 13.59
N GLN A 429 -12.44 -22.52 13.45
CA GLN A 429 -11.61 -21.56 12.72
C GLN A 429 -10.39 -21.11 13.54
N LYS A 430 -9.31 -20.74 12.85
CA LYS A 430 -8.08 -20.16 13.41
C LYS A 430 -7.98 -18.70 12.96
N CYS A 431 -7.63 -17.79 13.87
CA CYS A 431 -7.47 -16.37 13.51
C CYS A 431 -6.06 -16.09 12.98
N VAL A 432 -5.95 -15.15 12.03
CA VAL A 432 -4.66 -14.70 11.51
C VAL A 432 -4.69 -13.19 11.29
N VAL A 433 -3.72 -12.47 11.86
CA VAL A 433 -3.66 -11.00 11.78
C VAL A 433 -3.31 -10.53 10.37
N THR A 434 -2.35 -11.17 9.70
CA THR A 434 -1.93 -10.76 8.34
C THR A 434 -1.79 -11.90 7.33
N ALA A 435 -2.16 -11.63 6.07
CA ALA A 435 -1.94 -12.53 4.94
C ALA A 435 -1.33 -11.74 3.76
N GLN A 436 -0.02 -11.50 3.83
CA GLN A 436 0.65 -10.62 2.86
C GLN A 436 0.92 -11.36 1.54
N GLY A 437 0.55 -10.72 0.42
CA GLY A 437 0.43 -11.32 -0.90
C GLY A 437 1.58 -11.06 -1.88
N ARG A 438 2.82 -10.82 -1.41
CA ARG A 438 3.95 -10.55 -2.31
C ARG A 438 4.34 -11.76 -3.14
N LYS A 439 4.16 -11.66 -4.46
CA LYS A 439 4.40 -12.74 -5.42
C LYS A 439 5.86 -12.88 -5.85
N GLU A 440 6.61 -11.78 -5.86
CA GLU A 440 7.95 -11.72 -6.48
C GLU A 440 8.99 -11.06 -5.57
N ARG A 441 10.24 -11.57 -5.61
CA ARG A 441 11.32 -11.14 -4.71
C ARG A 441 11.64 -9.64 -4.78
N HIS A 442 11.51 -9.04 -5.97
CA HIS A 442 11.89 -7.66 -6.28
C HIS A 442 10.80 -6.63 -5.91
N GLN A 443 9.59 -7.06 -5.55
CA GLN A 443 8.53 -6.13 -5.17
C GLN A 443 8.89 -5.40 -3.85
N PRO A 444 8.66 -4.07 -3.74
CA PRO A 444 8.88 -3.30 -2.52
C PRO A 444 7.80 -3.50 -1.45
N SER A 445 6.70 -4.19 -1.79
CA SER A 445 5.51 -4.42 -0.95
C SER A 445 5.78 -5.16 0.36
N GLY A 446 4.87 -5.00 1.32
CA GLY A 446 4.91 -5.61 2.63
C GLY A 446 3.96 -4.96 3.62
N ILE A 447 3.64 -5.67 4.69
CA ILE A 447 2.90 -5.14 5.84
C ILE A 447 3.90 -4.84 6.95
N VAL A 448 3.96 -3.59 7.40
CA VAL A 448 4.77 -3.19 8.57
C VAL A 448 3.84 -2.72 9.67
N ILE A 449 3.91 -3.38 10.82
CA ILE A 449 3.18 -3.02 12.04
C ILE A 449 4.21 -2.46 13.03
N GLN A 450 4.03 -1.20 13.41
CA GLN A 450 4.98 -0.45 14.23
C GLN A 450 4.28 0.27 15.41
N GLY A 451 4.63 -0.10 16.64
CA GLY A 451 3.91 0.40 17.81
C GLY A 451 2.48 -0.14 17.88
N GLY A 452 1.70 0.37 18.83
CA GLY A 452 0.32 -0.09 19.03
C GLY A 452 0.27 -1.50 19.61
N SER A 453 -0.84 -2.21 19.35
CA SER A 453 -1.10 -3.50 20.01
C SER A 453 -1.88 -4.49 19.16
N ILE A 454 -1.65 -5.79 19.42
CA ILE A 454 -2.45 -6.92 18.93
C ILE A 454 -3.10 -7.55 20.17
N VAL A 455 -4.44 -7.53 20.24
CA VAL A 455 -5.24 -7.88 21.43
C VAL A 455 -6.49 -8.68 21.05
N ALA A 456 -7.05 -9.43 22.01
CA ALA A 456 -8.37 -10.06 21.81
C ALA A 456 -9.52 -9.05 21.96
N SER A 457 -10.61 -9.29 21.24
CA SER A 457 -11.93 -8.77 21.59
C SER A 457 -12.40 -9.38 22.92
N ARG A 458 -13.39 -8.76 23.58
CA ARG A 458 -13.90 -9.24 24.87
C ARG A 458 -14.37 -10.71 24.77
N GLU A 459 -15.10 -11.03 23.71
CA GLU A 459 -15.68 -12.35 23.46
C GLU A 459 -14.61 -13.41 23.14
N LEU A 460 -13.46 -13.01 22.58
CA LEU A 460 -12.33 -13.92 22.37
C LEU A 460 -11.51 -14.11 23.64
N LYS A 461 -11.35 -13.08 24.49
CA LYS A 461 -10.46 -13.11 25.66
C LYS A 461 -10.82 -14.23 26.66
N GLU A 462 -12.10 -14.50 26.80
CA GLU A 462 -12.65 -15.54 27.69
C GLU A 462 -12.47 -16.97 27.11
N GLU A 463 -12.43 -17.12 25.77
CA GLU A 463 -12.35 -18.42 25.08
C GLU A 463 -11.06 -18.66 24.28
N LYS A 464 -10.05 -17.79 24.40
CA LYS A 464 -8.83 -17.77 23.54
C LYS A 464 -8.10 -19.12 23.39
N LYS A 465 -8.15 -19.99 24.41
CA LYS A 465 -7.60 -21.37 24.35
C LYS A 465 -8.24 -22.24 23.26
N ASN A 466 -9.48 -21.95 22.88
CA ASN A 466 -10.26 -22.69 21.88
C ASN A 466 -10.03 -22.18 20.44
N PHE A 467 -9.37 -21.02 20.28
CA PHE A 467 -9.29 -20.28 19.01
C PHE A 467 -7.84 -19.82 18.73
N PRO A 468 -6.98 -20.70 18.20
CA PRO A 468 -5.58 -20.37 17.89
C PRO A 468 -5.46 -19.13 17.01
N THR A 469 -4.66 -18.15 17.45
CA THR A 469 -4.39 -16.92 16.71
C THR A 469 -2.92 -16.85 16.29
N TYR A 470 -2.68 -16.47 15.04
CA TYR A 470 -1.34 -16.34 14.45
C TYR A 470 -1.10 -14.90 13.94
N LEU A 471 0.16 -14.48 13.93
CA LEU A 471 0.63 -13.18 13.43
C LEU A 471 0.49 -13.09 11.91
N ALA A 472 0.96 -14.11 11.16
CA ALA A 472 0.91 -14.11 9.72
C ALA A 472 0.84 -15.51 9.08
N ARG A 473 0.32 -15.56 7.84
CA ARG A 473 0.48 -16.70 6.92
C ARG A 473 0.81 -16.28 5.48
N PRO A 474 1.65 -17.04 4.74
CA PRO A 474 2.19 -16.60 3.45
C PRO A 474 1.20 -16.82 2.29
N TRP A 475 0.31 -15.86 2.05
CA TRP A 475 -0.68 -15.95 0.95
C TRP A 475 -0.02 -16.12 -0.44
N LYS A 476 1.18 -15.55 -0.64
CA LYS A 476 2.03 -15.76 -1.82
C LYS A 476 3.49 -15.99 -1.38
N THR A 477 4.29 -16.58 -2.27
CA THR A 477 5.63 -17.13 -2.02
C THR A 477 6.58 -16.20 -1.25
N TYR A 478 6.67 -14.92 -1.61
CA TYR A 478 7.62 -13.97 -1.00
C TYR A 478 6.99 -13.08 0.09
N SER A 479 5.88 -13.53 0.70
CA SER A 479 5.12 -12.82 1.74
C SER A 479 6.00 -12.09 2.74
N ARG A 480 5.75 -10.79 2.98
CA ARG A 480 6.58 -9.96 3.86
C ARG A 480 5.77 -9.20 4.90
N THR A 481 5.98 -9.56 6.18
CA THR A 481 5.35 -8.92 7.34
C THR A 481 6.39 -8.63 8.42
N ILE A 482 6.45 -7.40 8.92
CA ILE A 482 7.37 -6.96 9.97
C ILE A 482 6.57 -6.41 11.15
N PHE A 483 6.80 -6.95 12.34
CA PHE A 483 6.21 -6.49 13.60
C PHE A 483 7.32 -5.85 14.45
N MET A 484 7.19 -4.57 14.81
CA MET A 484 8.25 -3.90 15.58
C MET A 484 7.78 -2.89 16.64
N ASN A 485 8.31 -3.01 17.85
CA ASN A 485 7.95 -2.21 19.03
C ASN A 485 6.44 -2.29 19.34
N THR A 486 5.80 -3.43 19.03
CA THR A 486 4.35 -3.65 19.15
C THR A 486 4.04 -4.51 20.37
N TYR A 487 3.00 -4.18 21.13
CA TYR A 487 2.48 -5.05 22.19
C TYR A 487 1.72 -6.23 21.58
N ILE A 488 2.01 -7.45 22.02
CA ILE A 488 1.37 -8.69 21.58
C ILE A 488 0.79 -9.39 22.81
N ASP A 489 -0.54 -9.45 22.88
CA ASP A 489 -1.29 -10.11 23.97
C ASP A 489 -1.14 -11.64 23.92
N ASP A 490 -1.51 -12.33 25.01
CA ASP A 490 -1.31 -13.79 25.20
C ASP A 490 -2.22 -14.69 24.35
N ILE A 491 -2.86 -14.11 23.33
CA ILE A 491 -3.76 -14.77 22.39
C ILE A 491 -2.99 -15.41 21.24
N VAL A 492 -1.77 -14.93 20.96
CA VAL A 492 -0.92 -15.41 19.87
C VAL A 492 -0.23 -16.69 20.31
N VAL A 493 -0.42 -17.77 19.54
CA VAL A 493 0.20 -19.06 19.85
C VAL A 493 1.72 -19.02 19.69
N ALA A 494 2.43 -19.90 20.40
CA ALA A 494 3.88 -19.84 20.56
C ALA A 494 4.65 -19.91 19.22
N GLU A 495 4.13 -20.69 18.27
CA GLU A 495 4.62 -20.83 16.89
C GLU A 495 4.61 -19.50 16.11
N GLY A 496 3.70 -18.60 16.46
CA GLY A 496 3.51 -17.25 15.89
C GLY A 496 2.96 -17.23 14.46
N TYR A 497 3.27 -18.23 13.63
CA TYR A 497 2.99 -18.23 12.20
C TYR A 497 2.33 -19.54 11.75
N MET A 498 1.43 -19.46 10.77
CA MET A 498 0.73 -20.63 10.21
C MET A 498 1.09 -20.80 8.72
N PRO A 499 1.33 -22.03 8.22
CA PRO A 499 1.48 -22.26 6.79
C PRO A 499 0.23 -21.84 6.00
N TRP A 500 0.37 -21.50 4.72
CA TRP A 500 -0.77 -21.25 3.84
C TRP A 500 -1.35 -22.57 3.29
N ALA A 501 -0.54 -23.29 2.51
CA ALA A 501 -0.83 -24.62 1.99
C ALA A 501 0.50 -25.32 1.66
N GLY A 502 0.77 -26.46 2.30
CA GLY A 502 2.10 -27.10 2.25
C GLY A 502 3.23 -26.13 2.61
N ASP A 503 4.37 -26.29 1.94
CA ASP A 503 5.57 -25.49 2.17
C ASP A 503 5.61 -24.15 1.39
N LEU A 504 4.46 -23.70 0.85
CA LEU A 504 4.38 -22.46 0.08
C LEU A 504 4.89 -21.26 0.89
N GLY A 505 6.02 -20.70 0.43
CA GLY A 505 6.61 -19.49 0.99
C GLY A 505 7.34 -19.67 2.32
N LEU A 506 7.48 -20.88 2.87
CA LEU A 506 8.08 -21.05 4.20
C LEU A 506 9.54 -20.54 4.24
N ASP A 507 10.36 -20.88 3.24
CA ASP A 507 11.75 -20.41 3.16
C ASP A 507 11.91 -19.02 2.50
N THR A 508 10.95 -18.64 1.65
CA THR A 508 11.02 -17.44 0.79
C THR A 508 10.27 -16.23 1.33
N CYS A 509 9.43 -16.38 2.37
CA CYS A 509 8.84 -15.26 3.08
C CYS A 509 9.88 -14.44 3.86
N TYR A 510 9.45 -13.29 4.36
CA TYR A 510 10.25 -12.39 5.18
C TYR A 510 9.42 -11.95 6.38
N TYR A 511 9.44 -12.78 7.44
CA TYR A 511 8.78 -12.49 8.71
C TYR A 511 9.79 -12.11 9.78
N ALA A 512 9.57 -10.96 10.44
CA ALA A 512 10.52 -10.38 11.38
C ALA A 512 9.82 -9.73 12.58
N GLU A 513 10.43 -9.91 13.76
CA GLU A 513 9.94 -9.40 15.05
C GLU A 513 11.04 -8.65 15.81
N TYR A 514 10.87 -7.34 16.02
CA TYR A 514 11.87 -6.45 16.61
C TYR A 514 11.34 -5.69 17.83
N LYS A 515 11.88 -5.99 19.03
CA LYS A 515 11.49 -5.32 20.30
C LYS A 515 9.98 -5.28 20.55
N ASN A 516 9.26 -6.30 20.12
CA ASN A 516 7.87 -6.48 20.54
C ASN A 516 7.85 -6.83 22.03
N GLU A 517 6.74 -6.51 22.68
CA GLU A 517 6.54 -6.67 24.12
C GLU A 517 5.17 -7.30 24.40
N GLY A 518 4.88 -7.63 25.67
CA GLY A 518 3.67 -8.35 26.05
C GLY A 518 3.84 -9.88 25.98
N PRO A 519 2.91 -10.63 26.60
CA PRO A 519 3.07 -12.07 26.82
C PRO A 519 3.09 -12.93 25.54
N GLY A 520 2.54 -12.46 24.42
CA GLY A 520 2.62 -13.14 23.12
C GLY A 520 3.92 -12.89 22.35
N SER A 521 4.83 -12.03 22.85
CA SER A 521 6.04 -11.62 22.13
C SER A 521 7.26 -12.52 22.34
N ASP A 522 7.16 -13.63 23.09
CA ASP A 522 8.26 -14.60 23.18
C ASP A 522 8.50 -15.27 21.82
N LYS A 523 9.77 -15.30 21.41
CA LYS A 523 10.22 -15.87 20.14
C LYS A 523 10.82 -17.27 20.27
N SER A 524 10.97 -17.81 21.50
CA SER A 524 11.68 -19.07 21.77
C SER A 524 11.13 -20.29 21.03
N LYS A 525 9.80 -20.30 20.79
CA LYS A 525 9.03 -21.40 20.21
C LYS A 525 8.44 -21.09 18.82
N ARG A 526 8.86 -19.98 18.19
CA ARG A 526 8.40 -19.62 16.83
C ARG A 526 8.74 -20.71 15.82
N ALA A 527 7.92 -20.82 14.78
CA ALA A 527 8.12 -21.78 13.69
C ALA A 527 9.52 -21.63 13.05
N LYS A 528 10.14 -22.76 12.66
CA LYS A 528 11.57 -22.83 12.31
C LYS A 528 11.90 -22.58 10.82
N TRP A 529 11.00 -21.96 10.06
CA TRP A 529 11.13 -21.78 8.61
C TRP A 529 12.28 -20.85 8.19
N GLY A 530 12.87 -21.03 7.00
CA GLY A 530 13.95 -20.16 6.48
C GLY A 530 13.53 -18.70 6.27
N GLY A 531 12.25 -18.45 6.05
CA GLY A 531 11.67 -17.11 5.90
C GLY A 531 11.56 -16.30 7.19
N ILE A 532 11.62 -16.95 8.36
CA ILE A 532 11.51 -16.30 9.67
C ILE A 532 12.88 -15.81 10.15
N LYS A 533 13.02 -14.49 10.31
CA LYS A 533 14.31 -13.82 10.55
C LYS A 533 14.63 -13.77 12.05
N LYS A 534 15.19 -14.89 12.54
CA LYS A 534 15.64 -15.12 13.94
C LYS A 534 16.40 -13.91 14.50
N ASN A 535 17.46 -13.49 13.82
CA ASN A 535 18.39 -12.42 14.23
C ASN A 535 18.15 -11.11 13.45
N PHE A 536 16.96 -10.54 13.56
CA PHE A 536 16.63 -9.28 12.89
C PHE A 536 17.16 -8.05 13.66
N THR A 537 18.04 -7.26 13.04
CA THR A 537 18.85 -6.22 13.70
C THR A 537 18.17 -4.84 13.71
N SER A 538 18.69 -3.87 14.49
CA SER A 538 18.16 -2.49 14.43
C SER A 538 18.36 -1.84 13.06
N GLN A 539 19.48 -2.13 12.39
CA GLN A 539 19.80 -1.60 11.06
C GLN A 539 18.82 -2.13 10.00
N GLN A 540 18.35 -3.36 10.16
CA GLN A 540 17.29 -3.94 9.36
C GLN A 540 15.91 -3.37 9.74
N ALA A 541 15.63 -3.12 11.02
CA ALA A 541 14.40 -2.44 11.44
C ALA A 541 14.33 -0.99 10.92
N ASP A 542 15.47 -0.28 10.84
CA ASP A 542 15.56 1.10 10.37
C ASP A 542 15.11 1.25 8.91
N THR A 543 15.30 0.25 8.03
CA THR A 543 14.85 0.30 6.62
C THR A 543 13.33 0.25 6.49
N TYR A 544 12.63 -0.34 7.47
CA TYR A 544 11.17 -0.34 7.55
C TYR A 544 10.61 0.85 8.32
N THR A 545 11.40 1.87 8.67
CA THR A 545 10.84 3.15 9.18
C THR A 545 10.09 3.89 8.07
N PRO A 546 9.02 4.65 8.37
CA PRO A 546 8.11 5.17 7.34
C PRO A 546 8.78 5.96 6.20
N VAL A 547 9.82 6.76 6.49
CA VAL A 547 10.55 7.52 5.46
C VAL A 547 11.32 6.58 4.52
N LYS A 548 12.02 5.58 5.05
CA LYS A 548 12.79 4.63 4.23
C LYS A 548 11.88 3.67 3.47
N PHE A 549 10.80 3.20 4.10
CA PHE A 549 9.86 2.24 3.51
C PHE A 549 9.04 2.84 2.35
N PHE A 550 8.67 4.12 2.39
CA PHE A 550 7.88 4.76 1.33
C PHE A 550 8.71 5.47 0.23
N SER A 551 9.96 5.88 0.53
CA SER A 551 10.80 6.67 -0.39
C SER A 551 12.14 6.02 -0.76
N GLY A 552 12.46 4.82 -0.26
CA GLY A 552 13.79 4.24 -0.36
C GLY A 552 14.77 4.83 0.67
N ASP A 553 15.98 4.28 0.75
CA ASP A 553 16.99 4.76 1.71
C ASP A 553 17.64 6.06 1.24
N LYS A 554 17.05 7.18 1.63
CA LYS A 554 17.67 8.51 1.57
C LYS A 554 18.90 8.57 2.46
N ARG A 555 20.05 8.13 1.90
CA ARG A 555 21.40 8.21 2.49
C ARG A 555 21.76 9.64 2.86
N ARG A 556 21.36 10.07 4.07
CA ARG A 556 21.86 11.32 4.66
C ARG A 556 23.33 11.14 5.01
N HIS A 557 24.24 11.85 4.34
CA HIS A 557 25.60 12.01 4.84
C HIS A 557 25.54 12.69 6.20
N ARG A 558 25.80 11.93 7.28
CA ARG A 558 25.91 12.46 8.66
C ARG A 558 27.01 13.53 8.69
N THR A 559 26.62 14.80 8.78
CA THR A 559 27.57 15.90 8.92
C THR A 559 28.34 15.73 10.23
N ARG A 560 29.51 16.38 10.35
CA ARG A 560 30.28 16.40 11.61
C ARG A 560 29.38 16.84 12.78
N ARG A 561 28.59 17.89 12.54
CA ARG A 561 27.60 18.49 13.46
C ARG A 561 26.50 17.53 13.94
N ASP A 562 26.18 16.47 13.20
CA ASP A 562 25.22 15.46 13.62
C ASP A 562 25.87 14.42 14.55
N ARG A 563 27.12 14.01 14.24
CA ARG A 563 27.95 13.19 15.15
C ARG A 563 28.26 13.94 16.45
N ASP A 564 28.46 15.25 16.38
CA ASP A 564 28.67 16.11 17.54
C ASP A 564 27.41 16.18 18.43
N LYS A 565 26.21 16.27 17.84
CA LYS A 565 24.93 16.23 18.59
C LYS A 565 24.68 14.88 19.25
N GLU A 566 25.04 13.78 18.59
CA GLU A 566 24.81 12.43 19.11
C GLU A 566 25.81 12.07 20.22
N SER A 567 27.08 12.43 20.05
CA SER A 567 28.09 12.35 21.11
C SER A 567 27.79 13.30 22.29
N LEU A 568 27.19 14.49 22.07
CA LEU A 568 26.65 15.31 23.16
C LEU A 568 25.50 14.63 23.92
N LYS A 569 24.59 13.92 23.24
CA LYS A 569 23.52 13.15 23.90
C LYS A 569 24.10 12.02 24.75
N ILE A 570 25.13 11.32 24.25
CA ILE A 570 25.85 10.28 25.01
C ILE A 570 26.57 10.90 26.22
N ARG A 571 27.34 11.99 26.04
CA ARG A 571 27.99 12.74 27.14
C ARG A 571 27.02 13.33 28.18
N LYS A 572 25.76 13.58 27.81
CA LYS A 572 24.72 13.99 28.77
C LYS A 572 24.14 12.80 29.53
N LYS A 573 23.93 11.64 28.89
CA LYS A 573 23.51 10.40 29.59
C LYS A 573 24.56 9.87 30.57
N THR A 574 25.86 10.00 30.27
CA THR A 574 26.93 9.53 31.19
C THR A 574 27.23 10.49 32.34
N LYS A 575 26.58 11.67 32.40
CA LYS A 575 26.75 12.65 33.50
C LYS A 575 25.62 12.63 34.54
N SER A 576 24.67 11.70 34.45
CA SER A 576 23.46 11.70 35.30
C SER A 576 23.23 10.40 36.07
N HIS A 577 24.20 9.97 36.89
CA HIS A 577 23.99 9.07 38.03
C HIS A 577 24.99 9.38 39.18
N PRO A 578 24.71 8.99 40.43
CA PRO A 578 25.08 9.78 41.61
C PRO A 578 26.50 9.58 42.16
N LYS A 579 26.94 10.54 43.00
CA LYS A 579 28.22 10.53 43.71
C LYS A 579 28.32 9.36 44.71
N ARG A 580 29.37 8.54 44.60
CA ARG A 580 29.80 7.65 45.70
C ARG A 580 30.17 8.48 46.94
N ARG A 581 29.52 8.26 48.09
CA ARG A 581 30.09 8.62 49.40
C ARG A 581 31.15 7.58 49.78
N ARG A 582 32.28 8.03 50.34
CA ARG A 582 33.28 7.14 50.96
C ARG A 582 32.80 6.72 52.35
N ARG A 583 33.12 5.48 52.77
CA ARG A 583 33.06 5.06 54.18
C ARG A 583 34.25 5.66 54.94
N HIS A 584 34.04 6.00 56.21
CA HIS A 584 35.09 6.05 57.22
C HIS A 584 34.84 4.92 58.24
N HIS A 585 35.90 4.40 58.84
CA HIS A 585 35.79 3.50 59.99
C HIS A 585 35.49 4.29 61.26
N ARG A 586 34.54 3.80 62.05
CA ARG A 586 34.75 3.61 63.50
C ARG A 586 33.93 2.40 63.98
N SER A 587 34.02 2.09 65.26
CA SER A 587 33.84 0.76 65.85
C SER A 587 32.51 0.59 66.62
N SER A 588 32.38 -0.61 67.20
CA SER A 588 31.72 -0.93 68.49
C SER A 588 30.18 -0.97 68.55
N ASP A 589 29.69 -2.16 68.93
CA ASP A 589 28.54 -2.47 69.80
C ASP A 589 27.10 -2.17 69.29
N SER A 590 26.04 -2.79 69.82
CA SER A 590 25.78 -4.19 70.26
C SER A 590 24.24 -4.36 70.46
N TYR A 591 23.71 -5.59 70.55
CA TYR A 591 22.27 -5.91 70.77
C TYR A 591 21.31 -5.36 69.67
N SER A 592 20.00 -5.68 69.62
CA SER A 592 19.27 -6.95 69.81
C SER A 592 17.80 -6.74 69.39
N SER A 593 17.06 -7.83 69.13
CA SER A 593 15.59 -7.97 69.29
C SER A 593 14.64 -6.97 68.61
N ASP A 594 13.83 -7.54 67.68
CA ASP A 594 12.35 -7.45 67.65
C ASP A 594 11.64 -6.11 67.34
N SER A 595 10.33 -6.10 67.07
CA SER A 595 9.45 -6.84 66.10
C SER A 595 8.02 -6.28 66.27
N THR A 596 7.08 -6.55 65.35
CA THR A 596 5.66 -6.09 65.42
C THR A 596 5.51 -4.54 65.36
N SER A 597 4.34 -3.87 65.35
CA SER A 597 3.00 -4.02 64.72
C SER A 597 2.20 -2.71 64.98
N ASP A 598 1.08 -2.31 64.34
CA ASP A 598 0.33 -2.79 63.17
C ASP A 598 -0.59 -1.65 62.59
N TYR A 599 -1.54 -1.99 61.69
CA TYR A 599 -2.77 -1.23 61.34
C TYR A 599 -2.59 0.13 60.61
N SER A 600 -3.63 0.84 60.13
CA SER A 600 -4.89 0.52 59.39
C SER A 600 -5.67 1.83 59.15
N SER A 601 -6.57 1.89 58.14
CA SER A 601 -7.67 2.89 57.99
C SER A 601 -7.25 4.39 57.87
N GLU A 602 -8.05 5.39 57.44
CA GLU A 602 -9.29 5.52 56.65
C GLU A 602 -9.34 6.97 56.07
N SER A 603 -9.75 7.21 54.81
CA SER A 603 -11.08 7.68 54.34
C SER A 603 -11.31 9.21 54.38
N SER A 604 -12.42 9.67 53.75
CA SER A 604 -12.90 11.06 53.49
C SER A 604 -11.91 12.03 52.79
N SER A 605 -12.23 12.82 51.75
CA SER A 605 -13.42 13.50 51.21
C SER A 605 -13.76 14.86 51.85
N ASP A 606 -13.69 15.95 51.07
CA ASP A 606 -14.83 16.89 50.92
C ASP A 606 -14.72 17.84 49.71
N SER A 607 -15.73 18.70 49.59
CA SER A 607 -16.06 19.80 48.68
C SER A 607 -15.60 21.17 49.26
N GLU A 608 -15.96 22.39 48.84
CA GLU A 608 -16.93 22.96 47.87
C GLU A 608 -16.52 24.41 47.48
N ARG A 609 -17.07 24.98 46.37
CA ARG A 609 -17.25 26.45 46.08
C ARG A 609 -15.97 27.35 46.00
N ASP A 610 -16.00 28.65 45.63
CA ASP A 610 -17.11 29.62 45.45
C ASP A 610 -16.92 30.74 44.37
N THR A 611 -17.94 31.61 44.20
CA THR A 611 -18.06 32.98 43.56
C THR A 611 -16.94 33.55 42.67
N SER A 612 -17.12 34.20 41.49
CA SER A 612 -18.16 35.06 40.84
C SER A 612 -18.02 36.59 41.00
N HIS A 613 -17.83 37.34 39.89
CA HIS A 613 -18.07 38.81 39.65
C HIS A 613 -17.41 39.22 38.29
N HIS A 614 -17.80 40.26 37.51
CA HIS A 614 -18.88 41.27 37.59
C HIS A 614 -19.30 41.84 36.18
N SER A 615 -20.34 42.71 36.17
CA SER A 615 -20.85 43.70 35.17
C SER A 615 -20.02 44.17 33.94
N LYS A 616 -20.54 44.86 32.89
CA LYS A 616 -21.86 45.03 32.17
C LYS A 616 -21.78 46.29 31.24
N ARG A 617 -22.61 46.38 30.18
CA ARG A 617 -22.81 47.56 29.27
C ARG A 617 -21.56 47.93 28.41
N HIS A 618 -21.56 48.75 27.33
CA HIS A 618 -22.57 49.66 26.75
C HIS A 618 -23.07 49.26 25.33
N LYS A 619 -23.41 50.22 24.45
CA LYS A 619 -24.68 50.16 23.70
C LYS A 619 -24.82 51.17 22.52
N LYS A 620 -25.31 50.69 21.35
CA LYS A 620 -25.97 51.40 20.20
C LYS A 620 -25.18 52.40 19.30
N ASN A 621 -25.24 52.16 17.98
CA ASN A 621 -25.77 53.03 16.88
C ASN A 621 -25.32 52.41 15.53
N ASP A 622 -26.08 52.19 14.45
CA ASP A 622 -27.22 52.86 13.75
C ASP A 622 -26.82 53.70 12.50
N ARG A 623 -26.68 53.02 11.34
CA ARG A 623 -27.04 53.45 9.95
C ARG A 623 -26.27 54.65 9.31
N PRO A 624 -26.39 54.95 7.98
CA PRO A 624 -27.43 54.58 7.00
C PRO A 624 -26.97 53.96 5.66
N LYS A 625 -27.96 53.68 4.77
CA LYS A 625 -27.79 53.26 3.37
C LYS A 625 -27.60 54.46 2.43
N LYS A 626 -27.07 54.23 1.22
CA LYS A 626 -27.49 54.93 -0.01
C LYS A 626 -27.55 53.95 -1.20
N ASN A 627 -28.55 54.13 -2.06
CA ASN A 627 -28.69 53.43 -3.35
C ASN A 627 -28.24 54.36 -4.49
N LYS A 628 -27.76 53.78 -5.59
CA LYS A 628 -28.18 54.00 -7.00
C LYS A 628 -27.26 53.19 -7.94
N GLU A 629 -27.56 52.87 -9.21
CA GLU A 629 -28.78 52.44 -9.93
C GLU A 629 -28.49 52.60 -11.45
N LYS A 630 -28.79 51.57 -12.27
CA LYS A 630 -28.81 51.61 -13.76
C LYS A 630 -27.43 51.83 -14.46
N ASP A 631 -27.25 51.55 -15.76
CA ASP A 631 -28.22 51.11 -16.79
C ASP A 631 -27.68 50.07 -17.81
N ARG A 632 -28.62 49.49 -18.58
CA ARG A 632 -28.64 49.00 -20.00
C ARG A 632 -27.33 48.89 -20.86
N SER A 633 -27.24 48.09 -21.95
CA SER A 633 -28.06 47.00 -22.57
C SER A 633 -27.42 46.45 -23.88
N LYS A 634 -28.09 45.50 -24.59
CA LYS A 634 -27.92 45.08 -26.03
C LYS A 634 -26.67 44.20 -26.33
N SER A 635 -26.81 42.94 -26.80
CA SER A 635 -27.20 42.36 -28.12
C SER A 635 -26.02 42.27 -29.13
N HIS A 636 -25.82 41.23 -29.96
CA HIS A 636 -26.77 40.32 -30.64
C HIS A 636 -26.26 38.87 -30.88
N GLN A 637 -27.17 38.08 -31.47
CA GLN A 637 -27.08 36.72 -32.05
C GLN A 637 -25.81 36.41 -32.90
N HIS A 638 -25.46 35.14 -33.23
CA HIS A 638 -26.07 34.41 -34.35
C HIS A 638 -25.80 32.88 -34.44
N LYS A 639 -26.72 32.16 -35.13
CA LYS A 639 -26.67 30.82 -35.81
C LYS A 639 -25.87 29.65 -35.15
N ARG A 640 -26.52 28.57 -34.69
CA ARG A 640 -27.15 27.43 -35.43
C ARG A 640 -26.19 26.45 -36.15
N ARG A 641 -26.17 25.19 -35.69
CA ARG A 641 -26.36 23.98 -36.53
C ARG A 641 -27.04 22.87 -35.70
N LYS A 642 -27.83 22.01 -36.35
CA LYS A 642 -28.55 20.85 -35.76
C LYS A 642 -28.10 19.58 -36.46
N HIS A 643 -28.07 18.45 -35.73
CA HIS A 643 -28.61 17.13 -36.10
C HIS A 643 -28.29 16.15 -34.94
N LYS A 644 -28.97 15.02 -34.69
CA LYS A 644 -30.29 14.43 -35.04
C LYS A 644 -30.23 12.99 -34.49
N VAL A 645 -30.96 12.66 -33.43
CA VAL A 645 -31.39 11.28 -33.13
C VAL A 645 -32.86 11.38 -32.75
N LYS A 646 -33.66 10.37 -33.08
CA LYS A 646 -35.10 10.31 -32.79
C LYS A 646 -35.37 9.47 -31.54
N GLU A 647 -36.38 9.86 -30.77
CA GLU A 647 -37.16 8.91 -29.95
C GLU A 647 -38.22 8.21 -30.82
N PHE A 648 -38.74 7.08 -30.34
CA PHE A 648 -39.99 6.48 -30.81
C PHE A 648 -40.71 5.84 -29.62
N LEU A 649 -42.05 5.96 -29.57
CA LEU A 649 -42.92 5.44 -28.51
C LEU A 649 -44.22 4.89 -29.13
N GLY A 650 -44.80 3.87 -28.47
CA GLY A 650 -46.02 3.15 -28.86
C GLY A 650 -45.77 1.64 -28.78
N ARG A 651 -46.48 0.83 -27.98
CA ARG A 651 -47.93 0.49 -27.99
C ARG A 651 -48.31 -0.25 -29.28
N ASP A 652 -48.95 -1.43 -29.23
CA ASP A 652 -50.04 -1.86 -28.35
C ASP A 652 -49.99 -3.39 -28.02
N LYS A 653 -50.77 -3.83 -27.00
CA LYS A 653 -51.77 -4.95 -26.92
C LYS A 653 -51.53 -6.30 -27.65
N ASP A 654 -52.12 -7.44 -27.26
CA ASP A 654 -52.83 -7.92 -26.05
C ASP A 654 -52.79 -9.49 -26.08
N ASP A 655 -53.65 -10.18 -25.33
CA ASP A 655 -53.88 -11.64 -25.31
C ASP A 655 -52.79 -12.52 -24.65
N GLY A 656 -53.11 -13.69 -24.07
CA GLY A 656 -54.44 -14.26 -23.87
C GLY A 656 -54.42 -15.68 -23.28
N VAL A 657 -54.58 -15.79 -21.95
CA VAL A 657 -55.10 -16.94 -21.18
C VAL A 657 -54.88 -18.37 -21.72
N ARG A 658 -54.10 -19.20 -20.99
CA ARG A 658 -54.59 -20.52 -20.52
C ARG A 658 -53.84 -21.10 -19.34
N ARG A 659 -54.57 -21.84 -18.50
CA ARG A 659 -54.06 -22.66 -17.39
C ARG A 659 -53.72 -24.07 -17.91
N SER A 660 -52.73 -24.70 -17.30
CA SER A 660 -52.72 -26.15 -17.03
C SER A 660 -51.81 -26.43 -15.83
N ALA A 661 -52.23 -27.36 -14.98
CA ALA A 661 -51.44 -27.92 -13.89
C ALA A 661 -51.32 -29.44 -14.08
N VAL A 662 -50.50 -30.09 -13.24
CA VAL A 662 -50.59 -31.49 -12.73
C VAL A 662 -49.22 -32.18 -12.66
N SER A 663 -48.93 -32.78 -11.50
CA SER A 663 -47.89 -33.79 -11.23
C SER A 663 -46.41 -33.36 -11.36
N GLY A 664 -45.47 -33.75 -10.48
CA GLY A 664 -45.57 -34.48 -9.21
C GLY A 664 -44.92 -35.87 -9.20
N LYS A 665 -43.64 -35.97 -8.81
CA LYS A 665 -43.02 -37.23 -8.35
C LYS A 665 -41.82 -37.00 -7.43
N LYS A 666 -41.62 -37.93 -6.49
CA LYS A 666 -40.49 -37.96 -5.53
C LYS A 666 -39.40 -38.94 -6.01
N VAL A 667 -38.14 -38.55 -5.94
CA VAL A 667 -36.98 -39.42 -5.58
C VAL A 667 -36.03 -38.50 -4.79
N LYS A 668 -35.79 -38.68 -3.48
CA LYS A 668 -34.94 -39.67 -2.76
C LYS A 668 -33.44 -39.55 -3.09
N ALA A 669 -32.59 -39.73 -2.07
CA ALA A 669 -31.17 -39.37 -2.10
C ALA A 669 -30.22 -40.59 -1.91
N VAL A 670 -29.04 -40.47 -2.51
CA VAL A 670 -27.74 -41.15 -2.26
C VAL A 670 -26.70 -40.10 -2.73
N MET A 671 -25.66 -39.66 -2.02
CA MET A 671 -24.74 -40.24 -1.02
C MET A 671 -23.55 -41.00 -1.61
N SER A 672 -22.62 -40.24 -2.20
CA SER A 672 -21.22 -40.58 -2.47
C SER A 672 -20.38 -39.30 -2.43
#